data_AF-A0A8T2RE91-F1
#
_entry.id   AF-A0A8T2RE91-F1
#
_cell.length_a   1.000
_cell.length_b   1.000
_cell.length_c   1.000
_cell.angle_alpha   90.00
_cell.angle_beta   90.00
_cell.angle_gamma   90.00
#
_symmetry.space_group_name_H-M   'P 1'
#
loop_
_entity.id
_entity.type
_entity.pdbx_description
1 polymer ?
#
loop_
_entity_poly.entity_id
_entity_poly.type
_entity_poly.pdbx_seq_one_letter_code
_entity_poly.pdbx_strand_id
1 'polypeptide(L)'
;MAKGPMSTPSSYAAALVMLFPALFFSLCFSVYEDQVGIWDWHQQYIGSVKEAAFQTQGAGRKRVVVATEENVLASLNLRSGEIYWKHVFGDSDNIDGLEILLGKYVLTLSQQGSVLRAWHLPDGQLIWETSSLSPGSNAMLIVTSIDLHTESGKGKLLLILGDRHLLGVSSVDGALKWSIESKELSDNGEMNIKKIVQHDEKSIYGVGFLSLSGFVVWDIDAKTGHINSRDVITHHQELSMNDLIVTESSVISLDRDGKNIVWISLNQQVLQIASIERHIPDGKGRPHLMEEHAGNIFVLKFKNQISLVNLGSSNVPELIQSLQDHSIVSLGIALPGGDKHALSVIQQVSEDKINVHIFMEEGDKIKVSSELVGSDIQRGFVKKAYLNAYTRNDRSHGFRVLVVAEDSSLSLLQQGEMVWNREDGLASIIEASTAELPLEKEGVSVARVEHSLLEWLKGHWLKLKTALMVASVEEAAAVQALRLKSTDKTKMSRDHNGFRKLLVVLTKTGKLYTLHTGDGRIVWSSFISGFRRSGGKLTMLKLLPWQVPHKHAMHENPVFLVAAKVASEENKFGLLAWVDAYSGMEINSVRLTYFIEQIIPLPLTDGAEQRLHIIIDDHANAHLFPATDESLQIFLEHAQSTYFYMTDKEKGTITGFAVKGPQTASPLSPSDGVLFRSQQLWTIMFPSDTERIVTTATRRVDEVVHTQAKILTNQDVLYKYLNKNTLFVATIAPSGAEAFGETSPEENWLVVYIIDTITGRILYRLKHSGMCGPVHAVFSENWIVYHYFNVRAHRFEYSVIEMYDRNRIDNKNMLQFMLGKDNATATLSSYSHVDLDVKTQSYFFSHSIKALTVTSTARGITGKQILVGSVGDQILALDKRFFDPRRTAEPTQAEKEDGIIPLTDAIPILPQFYLSHAYRVEGLRGIITVPAGLESTSLVFAYGVDLFYTHTAPSRIYDSLTGEFNYALLLITIFALLIAIIISWILSERKELKEKWK
;
A
#
# COMPACT_ATOMS: atom_id res chain seq x y z
N MET A 1 -1.41 -12.83 -93.85
CA MET A 1 0.06 -12.84 -93.62
C MET A 1 0.31 -11.85 -92.49
N ALA A 2 0.82 -12.16 -91.30
CA ALA A 2 1.54 -13.31 -90.78
C ALA A 2 1.02 -13.69 -89.36
N LYS A 3 1.35 -14.89 -88.87
CA LYS A 3 1.00 -15.44 -87.55
C LYS A 3 2.11 -15.16 -86.52
N GLY A 4 1.70 -14.88 -85.28
CA GLY A 4 2.36 -15.26 -83.99
C GLY A 4 2.99 -14.12 -83.17
N PRO A 5 3.05 -14.22 -81.81
CA PRO A 5 2.14 -14.83 -80.84
C PRO A 5 1.66 -13.86 -79.72
N MET A 6 0.67 -14.34 -78.94
CA MET A 6 0.03 -13.70 -77.78
C MET A 6 0.97 -13.36 -76.60
N SER A 7 0.71 -12.24 -75.95
CA SER A 7 0.93 -12.04 -74.50
C SER A 7 -0.07 -11.04 -73.91
N THR A 8 -0.58 -11.39 -72.74
CA THR A 8 -1.66 -10.83 -71.90
C THR A 8 -1.49 -9.37 -71.45
N PRO A 9 -2.61 -8.69 -71.11
CA PRO A 9 -2.64 -7.89 -69.88
C PRO A 9 -3.97 -8.05 -69.12
N SER A 10 -3.97 -8.78 -68.00
CA SER A 10 -5.07 -8.71 -67.02
C SER A 10 -4.61 -9.23 -65.65
N SER A 11 -3.90 -8.41 -64.89
CA SER A 11 -3.58 -8.74 -63.49
C SER A 11 -3.47 -7.54 -62.55
N TYR A 12 -3.38 -6.30 -63.05
CA TYR A 12 -3.23 -5.12 -62.19
C TYR A 12 -4.54 -4.46 -61.76
N ALA A 13 -5.62 -4.59 -62.54
CA ALA A 13 -6.92 -3.99 -62.18
C ALA A 13 -7.73 -4.83 -61.17
N ALA A 14 -7.55 -6.16 -61.16
CA ALA A 14 -8.24 -7.04 -60.21
C ALA A 14 -7.59 -7.06 -58.81
N ALA A 15 -6.29 -6.77 -58.71
CA ALA A 15 -5.59 -6.69 -57.42
C ALA A 15 -5.97 -5.44 -56.62
N LEU A 16 -6.33 -4.33 -57.28
CA LEU A 16 -6.73 -3.07 -56.62
C LEU A 16 -8.17 -3.09 -56.06
N VAL A 17 -9.04 -3.96 -56.58
CA VAL A 17 -10.43 -4.09 -56.11
C VAL A 17 -10.57 -5.12 -54.98
N MET A 18 -9.64 -6.10 -54.88
CA MET A 18 -9.58 -7.07 -53.77
C MET A 18 -8.81 -6.54 -52.53
N LEU A 19 -8.13 -5.41 -52.63
CA LEU A 19 -7.43 -4.75 -51.50
C LEU A 19 -8.34 -3.81 -50.68
N PHE A 20 -9.53 -3.48 -51.19
CA PHE A 20 -10.47 -2.57 -50.54
C PHE A 20 -11.33 -3.20 -49.42
N PRO A 21 -11.68 -4.51 -49.41
CA PRO A 21 -12.40 -5.12 -48.29
C PRO A 21 -11.47 -5.60 -47.15
N ALA A 22 -10.15 -5.74 -47.40
CA ALA A 22 -9.17 -6.12 -46.38
C ALA A 22 -8.80 -4.96 -45.43
N LEU A 23 -9.15 -3.72 -45.79
CA LEU A 23 -9.00 -2.51 -44.96
C LEU A 23 -10.13 -2.33 -43.93
N PHE A 24 -11.17 -3.18 -43.93
CA PHE A 24 -12.33 -3.07 -43.04
C PHE A 24 -12.40 -4.15 -41.95
N PHE A 25 -11.45 -5.08 -41.86
CA PHE A 25 -11.28 -5.91 -40.67
C PHE A 25 -10.36 -5.22 -39.67
N SER A 26 -10.82 -4.10 -39.11
CA SER A 26 -10.29 -3.63 -37.83
C SER A 26 -10.78 -4.58 -36.75
N LEU A 27 -9.98 -5.61 -36.44
CA LEU A 27 -10.00 -6.21 -35.11
C LEU A 27 -9.91 -5.03 -34.11
N CYS A 28 -10.85 -4.94 -33.19
CA CYS A 28 -10.82 -3.93 -32.13
C CYS A 28 -9.53 -4.10 -31.31
N PHE A 29 -8.50 -3.35 -31.67
CA PHE A 29 -7.30 -3.16 -30.86
C PHE A 29 -7.64 -2.16 -29.76
N SER A 30 -7.31 -2.53 -28.52
CA SER A 30 -7.30 -1.58 -27.40
C SER A 30 -6.36 -0.43 -27.71
N VAL A 31 -6.67 0.76 -27.21
CA VAL A 31 -6.25 2.04 -27.79
C VAL A 31 -4.72 2.23 -27.94
N TYR A 32 -3.84 1.60 -27.15
CA TYR A 32 -2.37 1.62 -27.36
C TYR A 32 -1.63 0.37 -26.80
N GLU A 33 -1.82 -0.82 -27.36
CA GLU A 33 -1.02 -2.01 -26.97
C GLU A 33 0.50 -1.77 -27.14
N ASP A 34 0.89 -0.92 -28.09
CA ASP A 34 2.27 -0.57 -28.40
C ASP A 34 2.94 0.36 -27.37
N GLN A 35 2.18 0.89 -26.39
CA GLN A 35 2.67 1.78 -25.33
C GLN A 35 2.74 1.12 -23.95
N VAL A 36 2.18 -0.08 -23.79
CA VAL A 36 2.25 -0.85 -22.52
C VAL A 36 3.70 -1.22 -22.21
N GLY A 37 4.12 -1.00 -20.97
CA GLY A 37 5.50 -1.15 -20.50
C GLY A 37 6.45 -0.05 -20.96
N ILE A 38 5.96 1.00 -21.65
CA ILE A 38 6.80 2.14 -22.03
C ILE A 38 6.79 3.20 -20.94
N TRP A 39 5.62 3.62 -20.49
CA TRP A 39 5.46 4.71 -19.52
C TRP A 39 4.90 4.23 -18.19
N ASP A 40 4.44 2.98 -18.16
CA ASP A 40 3.87 2.30 -17.02
C ASP A 40 4.75 1.17 -16.52
N TRP A 41 4.67 0.92 -15.21
CA TRP A 41 5.27 -0.24 -14.57
C TRP A 41 4.37 -0.69 -13.41
N HIS A 42 4.45 -1.98 -13.11
CA HIS A 42 3.68 -2.63 -12.07
C HIS A 42 4.60 -3.52 -11.24
N GLN A 43 4.57 -3.38 -9.92
CA GLN A 43 5.40 -4.15 -8.99
C GLN A 43 4.52 -4.82 -7.94
N GLN A 44 4.77 -6.11 -7.71
CA GLN A 44 3.98 -6.93 -6.81
C GLN A 44 4.73 -7.25 -5.52
N TYR A 45 4.07 -6.99 -4.40
CA TYR A 45 4.58 -7.27 -3.06
C TYR A 45 3.56 -8.07 -2.25
N ILE A 46 3.95 -8.48 -1.04
CA ILE A 46 3.10 -9.28 -0.14
C ILE A 46 2.91 -8.62 1.24
N GLY A 47 3.79 -7.72 1.66
CA GLY A 47 3.76 -7.10 2.98
C GLY A 47 4.53 -7.86 4.06
N SER A 48 4.37 -7.44 5.31
CA SER A 48 5.08 -8.01 6.46
C SER A 48 4.61 -9.42 6.78
N VAL A 49 5.52 -10.40 6.78
CA VAL A 49 5.16 -11.82 7.00
C VAL A 49 4.83 -12.07 8.48
N LYS A 50 3.61 -12.56 8.73
CA LYS A 50 3.13 -12.99 10.06
C LYS A 50 3.48 -14.46 10.32
N GLU A 51 3.26 -15.32 9.33
CA GLU A 51 3.46 -16.76 9.37
C GLU A 51 3.99 -17.28 8.03
N ALA A 52 4.81 -18.33 8.07
CA ALA A 52 5.36 -18.96 6.87
C ALA A 52 5.43 -20.48 7.04
N ALA A 53 5.05 -21.21 5.98
CA ALA A 53 5.07 -22.66 5.93
C ALA A 53 5.83 -23.13 4.69
N PHE A 54 6.78 -24.04 4.86
CA PHE A 54 7.59 -24.55 3.75
C PHE A 54 7.03 -25.83 3.16
N GLN A 55 6.98 -25.90 1.83
CA GLN A 55 6.75 -27.16 1.12
C GLN A 55 8.06 -27.67 0.54
N THR A 56 8.65 -28.67 1.21
CA THR A 56 9.87 -29.35 0.75
C THR A 56 9.71 -30.85 0.53
N GLN A 57 8.61 -31.45 0.98
CA GLN A 57 8.35 -32.87 0.82
C GLN A 57 7.69 -33.19 -0.53
N GLY A 58 8.26 -34.15 -1.28
CA GLY A 58 7.76 -34.61 -2.58
C GLY A 58 8.52 -34.11 -3.80
N ALA A 59 8.22 -34.65 -4.99
CA ALA A 59 8.86 -34.33 -6.27
C ALA A 59 8.39 -32.99 -6.91
N GLY A 60 7.68 -32.16 -6.15
CA GLY A 60 7.07 -30.91 -6.63
C GLY A 60 8.02 -29.71 -6.64
N ARG A 61 7.53 -28.56 -7.17
CA ARG A 61 8.25 -27.28 -7.09
C ARG A 61 8.44 -26.87 -5.63
N LYS A 62 9.68 -26.55 -5.27
CA LYS A 62 10.08 -26.06 -3.94
C LYS A 62 9.53 -24.65 -3.72
N ARG A 63 8.68 -24.47 -2.72
CA ARG A 63 7.99 -23.20 -2.45
C ARG A 63 7.84 -22.95 -0.95
N VAL A 64 7.64 -21.69 -0.60
CA VAL A 64 7.23 -21.26 0.74
C VAL A 64 5.90 -20.53 0.61
N VAL A 65 4.96 -20.86 1.48
CA VAL A 65 3.68 -20.17 1.60
C VAL A 65 3.79 -19.21 2.76
N VAL A 66 3.32 -17.98 2.58
CA VAL A 66 3.40 -16.92 3.57
C VAL A 66 2.04 -16.27 3.75
N ALA A 67 1.72 -15.94 4.99
CA ALA A 67 0.58 -15.12 5.38
C ALA A 67 1.11 -13.81 5.98
N THR A 68 0.55 -12.68 5.57
CA THR A 68 1.08 -11.34 5.92
C THR A 68 0.12 -10.50 6.77
N GLU A 69 0.65 -9.48 7.43
CA GLU A 69 -0.12 -8.48 8.19
C GLU A 69 -1.03 -7.61 7.28
N GLU A 70 -0.81 -7.59 5.97
CA GLU A 70 -1.64 -6.91 4.97
C GLU A 70 -2.71 -7.86 4.38
N ASN A 71 -3.05 -8.93 5.11
CA ASN A 71 -4.03 -9.96 4.73
C ASN A 71 -3.77 -10.65 3.38
N VAL A 72 -2.49 -10.86 3.06
CA VAL A 72 -2.07 -11.54 1.83
C VAL A 72 -1.65 -12.97 2.12
N LEU A 73 -2.22 -13.92 1.39
CA LEU A 73 -1.74 -15.29 1.28
C LEU A 73 -0.97 -15.44 -0.03
N ALA A 74 0.32 -15.77 0.03
CA ALA A 74 1.14 -15.91 -1.17
C ALA A 74 1.99 -17.17 -1.17
N SER A 75 2.23 -17.72 -2.36
CA SER A 75 3.21 -18.79 -2.58
C SER A 75 4.41 -18.26 -3.33
N LEU A 76 5.59 -18.35 -2.71
CA LEU A 76 6.85 -17.86 -3.25
C LEU A 76 7.76 -19.00 -3.72
N ASN A 77 8.50 -18.75 -4.79
CA ASN A 77 9.56 -19.61 -5.28
C ASN A 77 10.76 -19.57 -4.33
N LEU A 78 11.19 -20.73 -3.81
CA LEU A 78 12.33 -20.78 -2.89
C LEU A 78 13.67 -20.38 -3.54
N ARG A 79 13.79 -20.43 -4.87
CA ARG A 79 15.03 -20.07 -5.57
C ARG A 79 15.10 -18.59 -5.94
N SER A 80 14.01 -18.01 -6.45
CA SER A 80 14.00 -16.62 -6.96
C SER A 80 13.31 -15.62 -6.04
N GLY A 81 12.46 -16.08 -5.10
CA GLY A 81 11.58 -15.21 -4.34
C GLY A 81 10.40 -14.66 -5.15
N GLU A 82 10.19 -15.11 -6.39
CA GLU A 82 9.05 -14.68 -7.22
C GLU A 82 7.73 -15.29 -6.71
N ILE A 83 6.64 -14.56 -6.93
CA ILE A 83 5.29 -14.97 -6.55
C ILE A 83 4.76 -15.93 -7.62
N TYR A 84 4.35 -17.14 -7.21
CA TYR A 84 3.63 -18.06 -8.10
C TYR A 84 2.15 -17.69 -8.21
N TRP A 85 1.54 -17.44 -7.07
CA TRP A 85 0.17 -16.96 -6.92
C TRP A 85 0.06 -16.24 -5.57
N LYS A 86 -0.88 -15.32 -5.48
CA LYS A 86 -1.25 -14.63 -4.25
C LYS A 86 -2.74 -14.35 -4.23
N HIS A 87 -3.27 -14.18 -3.02
CA HIS A 87 -4.63 -13.75 -2.74
C HIS A 87 -4.59 -12.68 -1.67
N VAL A 88 -5.25 -11.57 -1.93
CA VAL A 88 -5.42 -10.48 -0.96
C VAL A 88 -6.83 -10.56 -0.41
N PHE A 89 -6.96 -10.77 0.90
CA PHE A 89 -8.26 -10.81 1.57
C PHE A 89 -8.72 -9.40 1.96
N GLY A 90 -9.99 -9.27 2.34
CA GLY A 90 -10.54 -7.98 2.78
C GLY A 90 -9.95 -7.53 4.12
N ASP A 91 -10.11 -6.24 4.45
CA ASP A 91 -9.56 -5.64 5.67
C ASP A 91 -10.11 -6.28 6.97
N SER A 92 -11.29 -6.90 6.92
CA SER A 92 -11.90 -7.62 8.04
C SER A 92 -11.48 -9.09 8.15
N ASP A 93 -10.87 -9.65 7.10
CA ASP A 93 -10.56 -11.07 6.96
C ASP A 93 -9.09 -11.34 7.28
N ASN A 94 -8.71 -11.01 8.52
CA ASN A 94 -7.35 -11.18 9.01
C ASN A 94 -6.99 -12.67 9.09
N ILE A 95 -5.79 -13.02 8.61
CA ILE A 95 -5.28 -14.40 8.66
C ILE A 95 -4.71 -14.66 10.05
N ASP A 96 -5.30 -15.62 10.76
CA ASP A 96 -4.96 -15.98 12.12
C ASP A 96 -4.05 -17.21 12.21
N GLY A 97 -4.13 -18.11 11.23
CA GLY A 97 -3.28 -19.30 11.16
C GLY A 97 -3.07 -19.82 9.74
N LEU A 98 -1.88 -20.38 9.49
CA LEU A 98 -1.45 -20.94 8.22
C LEU A 98 -0.82 -22.33 8.41
N GLU A 99 -1.31 -23.33 7.68
CA GLU A 99 -0.77 -24.70 7.72
C GLU A 99 -0.71 -25.36 6.34
N ILE A 100 0.22 -26.31 6.15
CA ILE A 100 0.32 -27.10 4.91
C ILE A 100 -0.06 -28.55 5.18
N LEU A 101 -1.06 -29.03 4.45
CA LEU A 101 -1.59 -30.38 4.57
C LEU A 101 -1.17 -31.26 3.38
N LEU A 102 -0.62 -32.45 3.69
CA LEU A 102 -0.28 -33.52 2.73
C LEU A 102 0.64 -33.06 1.58
N GLY A 103 1.32 -31.91 1.73
CA GLY A 103 2.08 -31.28 0.66
C GLY A 103 1.25 -30.94 -0.59
N LYS A 104 -0.07 -30.81 -0.46
CA LYS A 104 -1.00 -30.56 -1.58
C LYS A 104 -1.94 -29.38 -1.32
N TYR A 105 -2.30 -29.16 -0.06
CA TYR A 105 -3.27 -28.14 0.32
C TYR A 105 -2.66 -27.15 1.30
N VAL A 106 -3.04 -25.88 1.18
CA VAL A 106 -2.79 -24.84 2.17
C VAL A 106 -4.07 -24.64 2.95
N LEU A 107 -3.99 -24.64 4.27
CA LEU A 107 -5.11 -24.32 5.14
C LEU A 107 -4.90 -22.93 5.73
N THR A 108 -5.94 -22.11 5.70
CA THR A 108 -5.93 -20.79 6.34
C THR A 108 -7.11 -20.65 7.27
N LEU A 109 -6.84 -20.18 8.48
CA LEU A 109 -7.82 -19.81 9.48
C LEU A 109 -7.89 -18.28 9.53
N SER A 110 -9.08 -17.70 9.45
CA SER A 110 -9.26 -16.24 9.43
C SER A 110 -10.49 -15.76 10.19
N GLN A 111 -10.61 -14.44 10.37
CA GLN A 111 -11.70 -13.77 11.11
C GLN A 111 -11.86 -14.29 12.54
N GLN A 112 -10.77 -14.31 13.31
CA GLN A 112 -10.71 -14.87 14.67
C GLN A 112 -11.18 -16.34 14.68
N GLY A 113 -10.73 -17.08 13.68
CA GLY A 113 -11.05 -18.48 13.45
C GLY A 113 -12.49 -18.80 13.07
N SER A 114 -13.27 -17.83 12.59
CA SER A 114 -14.63 -18.10 12.13
C SER A 114 -14.73 -18.68 10.72
N VAL A 115 -13.66 -18.52 9.93
CA VAL A 115 -13.59 -19.03 8.56
C VAL A 115 -12.36 -19.91 8.39
N LEU A 116 -12.56 -21.13 7.90
CA LEU A 116 -11.50 -22.06 7.52
C LEU A 116 -11.56 -22.30 6.01
N ARG A 117 -10.41 -22.21 5.34
CA ARG A 117 -10.30 -22.40 3.88
C ARG A 117 -9.20 -23.39 3.53
N ALA A 118 -9.43 -24.16 2.49
CA ALA A 118 -8.41 -25.00 1.86
C ALA A 118 -8.13 -24.57 0.43
N TRP A 119 -6.85 -24.35 0.14
CA TRP A 119 -6.35 -23.89 -1.16
C TRP A 119 -5.51 -24.98 -1.81
N HIS A 120 -5.63 -25.11 -3.13
CA HIS A 120 -4.77 -25.96 -3.93
C HIS A 120 -3.37 -25.33 -4.01
N LEU A 121 -2.36 -26.00 -3.47
CA LEU A 121 -1.01 -25.45 -3.32
C LEU A 121 -0.32 -25.11 -4.68
N PRO A 122 -0.45 -25.92 -5.76
CA PRO A 122 0.11 -25.59 -7.07
C PRO A 122 -0.38 -24.27 -7.67
N ASP A 123 -1.70 -24.06 -7.71
CA ASP A 123 -2.35 -23.02 -8.54
C ASP A 123 -3.10 -21.96 -7.72
N GLY A 124 -3.19 -22.14 -6.40
CA GLY A 124 -3.87 -21.22 -5.48
C GLY A 124 -5.40 -21.29 -5.54
N GLN A 125 -6.02 -22.28 -6.20
CA GLN A 125 -7.48 -22.35 -6.28
C GLN A 125 -8.11 -22.71 -4.93
N LEU A 126 -9.19 -22.03 -4.56
CA LEU A 126 -10.00 -22.40 -3.39
C LEU A 126 -10.73 -23.73 -3.68
N ILE A 127 -10.62 -24.68 -2.77
CA ILE A 127 -11.25 -26.01 -2.90
C ILE A 127 -12.55 -26.04 -2.12
N TRP A 128 -12.49 -25.62 -0.85
CA TRP A 128 -13.62 -25.51 0.03
C TRP A 128 -13.39 -24.40 1.05
N GLU A 129 -14.50 -23.86 1.54
CA GLU A 129 -14.56 -22.87 2.61
C GLU A 129 -15.63 -23.33 3.60
N THR A 130 -15.36 -23.15 4.88
CA THR A 130 -16.32 -23.39 5.96
C THR A 130 -16.38 -22.15 6.82
N SER A 131 -17.55 -21.53 6.85
CA SER A 131 -17.89 -20.37 7.67
C SER A 131 -18.79 -20.78 8.83
N SER A 132 -18.97 -19.89 9.81
CA SER A 132 -19.75 -20.13 11.05
C SER A 132 -19.04 -20.97 12.11
N LEU A 133 -17.72 -21.02 12.08
CA LEU A 133 -16.95 -21.47 13.23
C LEU A 133 -16.99 -20.32 14.25
N SER A 134 -17.22 -20.57 15.54
CA SER A 134 -17.17 -19.50 16.55
C SER A 134 -16.21 -19.88 17.68
N PRO A 135 -14.89 -20.04 17.40
CA PRO A 135 -13.95 -20.52 18.39
C PRO A 135 -13.65 -19.45 19.44
N GLY A 136 -13.53 -18.18 19.04
CA GLY A 136 -13.16 -17.05 19.93
C GLY A 136 -11.96 -16.27 19.39
N SER A 137 -11.46 -15.30 20.16
CA SER A 137 -10.39 -14.39 19.73
C SER A 137 -9.01 -15.03 19.54
N ASN A 138 -8.71 -16.13 20.25
CA ASN A 138 -7.43 -16.85 20.16
C ASN A 138 -7.59 -18.22 19.51
N ALA A 139 -8.09 -18.25 18.27
CA ALA A 139 -8.26 -19.51 17.56
C ALA A 139 -6.92 -20.06 17.04
N MET A 140 -6.57 -21.29 17.40
CA MET A 140 -5.39 -22.01 16.92
C MET A 140 -5.82 -23.16 16.00
N LEU A 141 -5.23 -23.22 14.80
CA LEU A 141 -5.39 -24.34 13.88
C LEU A 141 -4.34 -25.40 14.20
N ILE A 142 -4.77 -26.65 14.37
CA ILE A 142 -3.90 -27.79 14.63
C ILE A 142 -4.20 -28.89 13.61
N VAL A 143 -3.19 -29.26 12.83
CA VAL A 143 -3.30 -30.36 11.86
C VAL A 143 -2.89 -31.67 12.54
N THR A 144 -3.82 -32.62 12.65
CA THR A 144 -3.49 -33.94 13.19
C THR A 144 -2.97 -34.87 12.11
N SER A 145 -2.25 -35.93 12.51
CA SER A 145 -1.89 -37.03 11.60
C SER A 145 -2.98 -38.10 11.47
N ILE A 146 -4.13 -37.93 12.12
CA ILE A 146 -5.20 -38.93 12.25
C ILE A 146 -6.00 -39.03 10.96
N ASP A 147 -6.02 -40.23 10.37
CA ASP A 147 -6.80 -40.52 9.17
C ASP A 147 -8.30 -40.65 9.48
N LEU A 148 -9.10 -39.87 8.75
CA LEU A 148 -10.55 -39.97 8.69
C LEU A 148 -10.98 -40.60 7.37
N HIS A 149 -11.87 -41.60 7.47
CA HIS A 149 -12.59 -42.13 6.32
C HIS A 149 -13.95 -41.46 6.24
N THR A 150 -14.14 -40.59 5.24
CA THR A 150 -15.44 -40.01 4.91
C THR A 150 -16.00 -40.67 3.65
N GLU A 151 -17.30 -40.52 3.39
CA GLU A 151 -17.93 -40.99 2.13
C GLU A 151 -17.28 -40.35 0.89
N SER A 152 -16.67 -39.17 1.06
CA SER A 152 -15.97 -38.38 0.05
C SER A 152 -14.49 -38.75 -0.17
N GLY A 153 -13.89 -39.61 0.69
CA GLY A 153 -12.50 -40.07 0.54
C GLY A 153 -11.75 -40.26 1.86
N LYS A 154 -10.42 -40.48 1.76
CA LYS A 154 -9.52 -40.48 2.92
C LYS A 154 -9.01 -39.06 3.15
N GLY A 155 -9.24 -38.50 4.33
CA GLY A 155 -8.71 -37.20 4.76
C GLY A 155 -8.08 -37.27 6.14
N LYS A 156 -7.69 -36.12 6.66
CA LYS A 156 -7.17 -35.95 8.02
C LYS A 156 -8.15 -35.15 8.86
N LEU A 157 -8.09 -35.34 10.18
CA LEU A 157 -8.83 -34.50 11.13
C LEU A 157 -8.06 -33.18 11.36
N LEU A 158 -8.77 -32.07 11.23
CA LEU A 158 -8.30 -30.74 11.58
C LEU A 158 -8.96 -30.34 12.89
N LEU A 159 -8.18 -29.81 13.82
CA LEU A 159 -8.69 -29.31 15.10
C LEU A 159 -8.57 -27.80 15.12
N ILE A 160 -9.64 -27.13 15.54
CA ILE A 160 -9.64 -25.71 15.80
C ILE A 160 -9.95 -25.52 17.28
N LEU A 161 -8.95 -25.03 18.01
CA LEU A 161 -9.10 -24.66 19.41
C LEU A 161 -9.39 -23.18 19.46
N GLY A 162 -10.50 -22.77 20.07
CA GLY A 162 -10.72 -21.39 20.46
C GLY A 162 -11.13 -21.25 21.92
N ASP A 163 -11.33 -20.02 22.38
CA ASP A 163 -11.68 -19.70 23.77
C ASP A 163 -12.99 -20.37 24.26
N ARG A 164 -13.90 -20.71 23.34
CA ARG A 164 -15.25 -21.24 23.68
C ARG A 164 -15.51 -22.67 23.20
N HIS A 165 -14.83 -23.10 22.13
CA HIS A 165 -15.12 -24.37 21.48
C HIS A 165 -13.84 -25.07 21.03
N LEU A 166 -13.82 -26.40 21.15
CA LEU A 166 -12.92 -27.26 20.41
C LEU A 166 -13.69 -27.93 19.28
N LEU A 167 -13.26 -27.70 18.04
CA LEU A 167 -13.96 -28.15 16.84
C LEU A 167 -13.12 -29.17 16.07
N GLY A 168 -13.72 -30.30 15.72
CA GLY A 168 -13.15 -31.30 14.83
C GLY A 168 -13.72 -31.17 13.42
N VAL A 169 -12.88 -30.82 12.45
CA VAL A 169 -13.24 -30.56 11.05
C VAL A 169 -12.55 -31.55 10.11
N SER A 170 -13.24 -32.00 9.06
CA SER A 170 -12.63 -32.88 8.06
C SER A 170 -11.82 -32.08 7.04
N SER A 171 -10.63 -32.58 6.69
CA SER A 171 -9.79 -31.92 5.68
C SER A 171 -10.25 -32.09 4.23
N VAL A 172 -11.18 -33.01 3.93
CA VAL A 172 -11.60 -33.32 2.55
C VAL A 172 -12.63 -32.30 2.05
N ASP A 173 -13.65 -32.05 2.88
CA ASP A 173 -14.83 -31.26 2.54
C ASP A 173 -15.05 -30.06 3.47
N GLY A 174 -14.22 -29.90 4.51
CA GLY A 174 -14.40 -28.85 5.52
C GLY A 174 -15.57 -29.11 6.47
N ALA A 175 -16.21 -30.27 6.42
CA ALA A 175 -17.38 -30.53 7.25
C ALA A 175 -17.02 -30.65 8.74
N LEU A 176 -17.77 -29.96 9.59
CA LEU A 176 -17.71 -30.11 11.05
C LEU A 176 -18.19 -31.53 11.42
N LYS A 177 -17.35 -32.27 12.14
CA LYS A 177 -17.66 -33.64 12.61
C LYS A 177 -18.17 -33.65 14.03
N TRP A 178 -17.55 -32.88 14.91
CA TRP A 178 -17.93 -32.76 16.31
C TRP A 178 -17.47 -31.41 16.86
N SER A 179 -18.11 -30.97 17.93
CA SER A 179 -17.80 -29.74 18.65
C SER A 179 -17.97 -29.97 20.14
N ILE A 180 -17.00 -29.54 20.94
CA ILE A 180 -17.06 -29.58 22.40
C ILE A 180 -17.15 -28.15 22.92
N GLU A 181 -18.17 -27.86 23.73
CA GLU A 181 -18.37 -26.55 24.35
C GLU A 181 -17.50 -26.38 25.63
N SER A 182 -17.11 -25.15 25.95
CA SER A 182 -16.29 -24.86 27.13
C SER A 182 -16.90 -25.33 28.46
N LYS A 183 -18.23 -25.43 28.56
CA LYS A 183 -18.92 -25.87 29.78
C LYS A 183 -18.64 -27.33 30.13
N GLU A 184 -18.36 -28.17 29.13
CA GLU A 184 -17.99 -29.57 29.36
C GLU A 184 -16.50 -29.71 29.74
N LEU A 185 -15.72 -28.66 29.49
CA LEU A 185 -14.27 -28.59 29.70
C LEU A 185 -13.87 -27.62 30.84
N SER A 186 -14.84 -27.08 31.58
CA SER A 186 -14.60 -26.10 32.66
C SER A 186 -15.54 -26.27 33.84
N ASP A 187 -15.05 -26.01 35.05
CA ASP A 187 -15.89 -25.97 36.27
C ASP A 187 -16.50 -24.56 36.52
N ASN A 188 -16.00 -23.50 35.85
CA ASN A 188 -16.39 -22.09 36.08
C ASN A 188 -16.73 -21.28 34.79
N GLY A 189 -16.85 -21.92 33.61
CA GLY A 189 -17.22 -21.26 32.35
C GLY A 189 -16.08 -20.70 31.50
N GLU A 190 -14.83 -20.71 31.99
CA GLU A 190 -13.63 -20.40 31.20
C GLU A 190 -12.95 -21.69 30.74
N MET A 191 -12.78 -21.85 29.42
CA MET A 191 -12.07 -22.98 28.83
C MET A 191 -10.59 -22.92 29.22
N ASN A 192 -10.10 -23.96 29.91
CA ASN A 192 -8.72 -23.99 30.43
C ASN A 192 -7.72 -24.72 29.52
N ILE A 193 -8.17 -25.33 28.42
CA ILE A 193 -7.25 -25.94 27.44
C ILE A 193 -6.47 -24.83 26.73
N LYS A 194 -5.14 -24.86 26.89
CA LYS A 194 -4.22 -23.91 26.27
C LYS A 194 -3.53 -24.51 25.05
N LYS A 195 -3.27 -25.81 25.04
CA LYS A 195 -2.65 -26.52 23.91
C LYS A 195 -3.23 -27.92 23.74
N ILE A 196 -3.14 -28.43 22.52
CA ILE A 196 -3.56 -29.77 22.16
C ILE A 196 -2.40 -30.50 21.51
N VAL A 197 -2.17 -31.74 21.93
CA VAL A 197 -1.12 -32.62 21.39
C VAL A 197 -1.71 -33.97 21.01
N GLN A 198 -1.25 -34.52 19.90
CA GLN A 198 -1.65 -35.86 19.49
C GLN A 198 -0.87 -36.90 20.31
N HIS A 199 -1.58 -37.81 20.97
CA HIS A 199 -0.95 -38.88 21.76
C HIS A 199 -0.82 -40.19 20.98
N ASP A 200 -1.89 -40.60 20.30
CA ASP A 200 -1.95 -41.85 19.53
C ASP A 200 -2.77 -41.66 18.23
N GLU A 201 -2.96 -42.71 17.44
CA GLU A 201 -3.84 -42.70 16.25
C GLU A 201 -5.33 -42.49 16.58
N LYS A 202 -5.72 -42.64 17.85
CA LYS A 202 -7.12 -42.58 18.31
C LYS A 202 -7.42 -41.50 19.35
N SER A 203 -6.43 -41.07 20.13
CA SER A 203 -6.59 -40.12 21.22
C SER A 203 -5.74 -38.86 21.05
N ILE A 204 -6.31 -37.76 21.52
CA ILE A 204 -5.71 -36.43 21.55
C ILE A 204 -5.72 -35.94 23.00
N TYR A 205 -4.59 -35.40 23.46
CA TYR A 205 -4.52 -34.74 24.76
C TYR A 205 -4.79 -33.25 24.65
N GLY A 206 -5.83 -32.78 25.32
CA GLY A 206 -5.99 -31.36 25.67
C GLY A 206 -5.24 -31.08 26.97
N VAL A 207 -4.40 -30.05 27.01
CA VAL A 207 -3.64 -29.68 28.22
C VAL A 207 -4.01 -28.26 28.62
N GLY A 208 -4.24 -28.08 29.92
CA GLY A 208 -4.65 -26.80 30.49
C GLY A 208 -4.29 -26.63 31.96
N PHE A 209 -4.73 -25.52 32.53
CA PHE A 209 -4.50 -25.19 33.93
C PHE A 209 -5.76 -25.42 34.77
N LEU A 210 -5.61 -25.97 35.98
CA LEU A 210 -6.66 -25.98 37.00
C LEU A 210 -6.45 -24.79 37.94
N SER A 211 -6.89 -23.60 37.54
CA SER A 211 -6.57 -22.34 38.26
C SER A 211 -5.06 -22.15 38.43
N LEU A 212 -4.59 -21.58 39.55
CA LEU A 212 -3.16 -21.41 39.82
C LEU A 212 -2.48 -22.67 40.37
N SER A 213 -3.22 -23.71 40.77
CA SER A 213 -2.71 -24.80 41.62
C SER A 213 -2.46 -26.14 40.92
N GLY A 214 -2.43 -26.21 39.59
CA GLY A 214 -2.12 -27.48 38.90
C GLY A 214 -2.45 -27.52 37.41
N PHE A 215 -2.16 -28.65 36.78
CA PHE A 215 -2.47 -28.95 35.38
C PHE A 215 -3.66 -29.88 35.26
N VAL A 216 -4.37 -29.79 34.14
CA VAL A 216 -5.37 -30.77 33.73
C VAL A 216 -5.00 -31.30 32.36
N VAL A 217 -5.02 -32.63 32.22
CA VAL A 217 -4.86 -33.32 30.94
C VAL A 217 -6.19 -34.03 30.64
N TRP A 218 -6.78 -33.72 29.50
CA TRP A 218 -7.99 -34.37 29.00
C TRP A 218 -7.60 -35.33 27.88
N ASP A 219 -7.93 -36.61 28.01
CA ASP A 219 -7.88 -37.59 26.92
C ASP A 219 -9.18 -37.49 26.11
N ILE A 220 -9.09 -37.11 24.85
CA ILE A 220 -10.22 -36.91 23.95
C ILE A 220 -10.10 -37.89 22.78
N ASP A 221 -11.15 -38.69 22.54
CA ASP A 221 -11.24 -39.52 21.35
C ASP A 221 -11.34 -38.63 20.10
N ALA A 222 -10.40 -38.81 19.17
CA ALA A 222 -10.27 -37.93 18.02
C ALA A 222 -11.43 -38.03 17.02
N LYS A 223 -12.07 -39.19 16.91
CA LYS A 223 -13.13 -39.41 15.91
C LYS A 223 -14.48 -38.92 16.40
N THR A 224 -14.74 -39.07 17.69
CA THR A 224 -16.04 -38.79 18.30
C THR A 224 -16.08 -37.47 19.06
N GLY A 225 -14.92 -36.95 19.48
CA GLY A 225 -14.83 -35.80 20.39
C GLY A 225 -15.23 -36.14 21.82
N HIS A 226 -15.38 -37.43 22.17
CA HIS A 226 -15.75 -37.83 23.52
C HIS A 226 -14.54 -37.77 24.47
N ILE A 227 -14.73 -37.23 25.67
CA ILE A 227 -13.68 -37.16 26.70
C ILE A 227 -13.58 -38.53 27.40
N ASN A 228 -12.46 -39.22 27.23
CA ASN A 228 -12.19 -40.54 27.80
C ASN A 228 -11.77 -40.45 29.27
N SER A 229 -10.83 -39.56 29.60
CA SER A 229 -10.35 -39.34 30.96
C SER A 229 -9.99 -37.87 31.20
N ARG A 230 -10.00 -37.48 32.47
CA ARG A 230 -9.58 -36.15 32.95
C ARG A 230 -8.63 -36.36 34.13
N ASP A 231 -7.35 -36.14 33.90
CA ASP A 231 -6.31 -36.29 34.90
C ASP A 231 -5.92 -34.92 35.46
N VAL A 232 -6.09 -34.76 36.78
CA VAL A 232 -5.78 -33.51 37.48
C VAL A 232 -4.49 -33.70 38.27
N ILE A 233 -3.49 -32.88 37.97
CA ILE A 233 -2.17 -32.93 38.60
C ILE A 233 -1.99 -31.66 39.42
N THR A 234 -2.13 -31.78 40.74
CA THR A 234 -2.03 -30.64 41.65
C THR A 234 -0.58 -30.29 41.97
N HIS A 235 -0.24 -29.01 41.92
CA HIS A 235 1.02 -28.44 42.33
C HIS A 235 0.82 -27.57 43.58
N HIS A 236 1.71 -27.67 44.56
CA HIS A 236 1.58 -26.95 45.83
C HIS A 236 1.92 -25.46 45.73
N GLN A 237 2.67 -25.05 44.71
CA GLN A 237 2.99 -23.65 44.40
C GLN A 237 2.13 -23.17 43.22
N GLU A 238 1.98 -21.86 43.10
CA GLU A 238 1.14 -21.28 42.05
C GLU A 238 1.87 -21.26 40.70
N LEU A 239 1.24 -21.70 39.63
CA LEU A 239 1.84 -21.71 38.28
C LEU A 239 1.65 -20.38 37.54
N SER A 240 2.56 -20.10 36.61
CA SER A 240 2.44 -18.97 35.68
C SER A 240 1.50 -19.33 34.53
N MET A 241 0.27 -18.78 34.53
CA MET A 241 -0.78 -19.07 33.53
C MET A 241 -0.42 -18.70 32.08
N ASN A 242 0.61 -17.86 31.90
CA ASN A 242 1.03 -17.38 30.59
C ASN A 242 2.19 -18.20 29.99
N ASP A 243 2.80 -19.10 30.76
CA ASP A 243 4.02 -19.81 30.38
C ASP A 243 3.74 -21.33 30.28
N LEU A 244 3.22 -21.81 29.14
CA LEU A 244 2.95 -23.24 28.90
C LEU A 244 3.51 -23.73 27.56
N ILE A 245 4.40 -24.71 27.61
CA ILE A 245 4.85 -25.47 26.46
C ILE A 245 4.35 -26.90 26.59
N VAL A 246 3.81 -27.45 25.52
CA VAL A 246 3.46 -28.86 25.44
C VAL A 246 4.25 -29.44 24.28
N THR A 247 5.17 -30.34 24.60
CA THR A 247 5.92 -31.17 23.66
C THR A 247 5.18 -32.48 23.42
N GLU A 248 5.66 -33.33 22.51
CA GLU A 248 5.06 -34.65 22.26
C GLU A 248 5.06 -35.56 23.50
N SER A 249 6.03 -35.36 24.41
CA SER A 249 6.29 -36.25 25.55
C SER A 249 6.05 -35.60 26.92
N SER A 250 6.06 -34.26 26.99
CA SER A 250 6.05 -33.54 28.25
C SER A 250 5.35 -32.17 28.19
N VAL A 251 4.72 -31.80 29.31
CA VAL A 251 4.13 -30.48 29.57
C VAL A 251 5.10 -29.70 30.45
N ILE A 252 5.48 -28.48 30.07
CA ILE A 252 6.47 -27.65 30.76
C ILE A 252 5.86 -26.28 31.09
N SER A 253 6.06 -25.81 32.32
CA SER A 253 5.61 -24.51 32.83
C SER A 253 6.61 -23.93 33.82
N LEU A 254 6.39 -22.66 34.18
CA LEU A 254 7.09 -21.99 35.27
C LEU A 254 6.18 -21.83 36.50
N ASP A 255 6.81 -21.80 37.68
CA ASP A 255 6.22 -21.31 38.93
C ASP A 255 5.96 -19.79 38.85
N ARG A 256 5.00 -19.24 39.61
CA ARG A 256 4.61 -17.82 39.61
C ARG A 256 5.77 -16.89 39.93
N ASP A 257 6.67 -17.34 40.80
CA ASP A 257 7.90 -16.62 41.16
C ASP A 257 8.99 -16.71 40.08
N GLY A 258 8.82 -17.57 39.06
CA GLY A 258 9.77 -17.77 37.98
C GLY A 258 11.11 -18.36 38.42
N LYS A 259 11.14 -19.06 39.56
CA LYS A 259 12.36 -19.67 40.13
C LYS A 259 12.56 -21.13 39.78
N ASN A 260 11.47 -21.84 39.49
CA ASN A 260 11.46 -23.28 39.23
C ASN A 260 10.82 -23.58 37.88
N ILE A 261 11.38 -24.56 37.17
CA ILE A 261 10.78 -25.20 36.01
C ILE A 261 9.99 -26.39 36.53
N VAL A 262 8.72 -26.47 36.14
CA VAL A 262 7.80 -27.56 36.48
C VAL A 262 7.45 -28.27 35.20
N TRP A 263 7.65 -29.58 35.14
CA TRP A 263 7.21 -30.37 33.99
C TRP A 263 6.60 -31.70 34.37
N ILE A 264 5.79 -32.24 33.47
CA ILE A 264 5.09 -33.50 33.60
C ILE A 264 5.37 -34.32 32.35
N SER A 265 5.84 -35.56 32.51
CA SER A 265 5.87 -36.51 31.38
C SER A 265 4.46 -37.05 31.16
N LEU A 266 3.93 -36.90 29.94
CA LEU A 266 2.56 -37.34 29.57
C LEU A 266 2.36 -38.85 29.79
N ASN A 267 3.43 -39.65 29.73
CA ASN A 267 3.38 -41.10 29.90
C ASN A 267 3.39 -41.56 31.37
N GLN A 268 4.07 -40.83 32.25
CA GLN A 268 4.21 -41.21 33.67
C GLN A 268 3.31 -40.39 34.59
N GLN A 269 2.84 -39.22 34.13
CA GLN A 269 2.03 -38.26 34.87
C GLN A 269 2.61 -37.83 36.22
N VAL A 270 3.93 -38.00 36.41
CA VAL A 270 4.65 -37.55 37.59
C VAL A 270 5.14 -36.13 37.39
N LEU A 271 4.79 -35.25 38.33
CA LEU A 271 5.27 -33.87 38.37
C LEU A 271 6.71 -33.82 38.88
N GLN A 272 7.58 -33.17 38.11
CA GLN A 272 8.99 -32.96 38.43
C GLN A 272 9.30 -31.47 38.47
N ILE A 273 10.26 -31.08 39.32
CA ILE A 273 10.61 -29.68 39.59
C ILE A 273 12.13 -29.54 39.61
N ALA A 274 12.64 -28.52 38.93
CA ALA A 274 14.05 -28.14 38.99
C ALA A 274 14.20 -26.63 39.21
N SER A 275 15.19 -26.25 40.02
CA SER A 275 15.49 -24.83 40.28
C SER A 275 16.30 -24.21 39.14
N ILE A 276 15.85 -23.07 38.62
CA ILE A 276 16.47 -22.38 37.49
C ILE A 276 17.87 -21.87 37.86
N GLU A 277 18.06 -21.33 39.06
CA GLU A 277 19.36 -20.79 39.51
C GLU A 277 20.47 -21.86 39.51
N ARG A 278 20.12 -23.13 39.76
CA ARG A 278 21.09 -24.23 39.76
C ARG A 278 21.53 -24.64 38.36
N HIS A 279 20.63 -24.55 37.38
CA HIS A 279 20.86 -25.02 36.02
C HIS A 279 21.24 -23.89 35.05
N ILE A 280 20.89 -22.64 35.37
CA ILE A 280 21.12 -21.43 34.57
C ILE A 280 21.61 -20.30 35.48
N PRO A 281 22.87 -20.36 35.95
CA PRO A 281 23.40 -19.40 36.93
C PRO A 281 23.53 -17.96 36.40
N ASP A 282 23.60 -17.79 35.07
CA ASP A 282 23.79 -16.49 34.43
C ASP A 282 22.47 -15.72 34.18
N GLY A 283 21.31 -16.36 34.36
CA GLY A 283 20.01 -15.78 34.07
C GLY A 283 19.64 -14.65 35.04
N LYS A 284 19.54 -13.41 34.54
CA LYS A 284 19.13 -12.25 35.33
C LYS A 284 17.69 -11.83 35.05
N GLY A 285 16.88 -11.78 36.10
CA GLY A 285 15.46 -11.39 36.05
C GLY A 285 14.52 -12.58 35.91
N ARG A 286 13.20 -12.32 35.88
CA ARG A 286 12.18 -13.36 35.71
C ARG A 286 12.21 -13.91 34.28
N PRO A 287 12.34 -15.23 34.07
CA PRO A 287 12.25 -15.85 32.75
C PRO A 287 10.79 -15.97 32.28
N HIS A 288 10.62 -15.99 30.97
CA HIS A 288 9.38 -16.37 30.28
C HIS A 288 9.64 -17.57 29.36
N LEU A 289 8.69 -18.51 29.30
CA LEU A 289 8.77 -19.63 28.36
C LEU A 289 8.32 -19.15 26.99
N MET A 290 9.14 -19.42 25.98
CA MET A 290 8.82 -19.13 24.58
C MET A 290 8.01 -20.28 23.98
N GLU A 291 7.09 -20.00 23.05
CA GLU A 291 6.29 -21.06 22.42
C GLU A 291 7.13 -21.96 21.50
N GLU A 292 8.25 -21.42 21.01
CA GLU A 292 9.20 -22.06 20.12
C GLU A 292 9.97 -23.18 20.83
N HIS A 293 9.71 -24.42 20.41
CA HIS A 293 10.35 -25.63 20.92
C HIS A 293 10.65 -26.59 19.77
N ALA A 294 11.57 -27.52 19.99
CA ALA A 294 11.94 -28.57 19.04
C ALA A 294 12.23 -29.86 19.81
N GLY A 295 11.38 -30.88 19.67
CA GLY A 295 11.50 -32.11 20.45
C GLY A 295 11.48 -31.79 21.94
N ASN A 296 12.54 -32.16 22.67
CA ASN A 296 12.69 -31.88 24.09
C ASN A 296 13.44 -30.56 24.40
N ILE A 297 13.82 -29.80 23.37
CA ILE A 297 14.48 -28.50 23.51
C ILE A 297 13.42 -27.42 23.67
N PHE A 298 13.52 -26.66 24.77
CA PHE A 298 12.69 -25.49 25.03
C PHE A 298 13.54 -24.27 25.35
N VAL A 299 12.93 -23.09 25.24
CA VAL A 299 13.63 -21.82 25.32
C VAL A 299 13.11 -20.97 26.47
N LEU A 300 14.04 -20.51 27.30
CA LEU A 300 13.78 -19.54 28.37
C LEU A 300 14.31 -18.16 27.96
N LYS A 301 13.41 -17.18 27.93
CA LYS A 301 13.72 -15.79 27.62
C LYS A 301 13.81 -14.96 28.89
N PHE A 302 14.99 -14.42 29.14
CA PHE A 302 15.23 -13.37 30.11
C PHE A 302 15.24 -12.00 29.42
N LYS A 303 15.29 -10.91 30.20
CA LYS A 303 15.21 -9.54 29.65
C LYS A 303 16.25 -9.25 28.56
N ASN A 304 17.48 -9.74 28.71
CA ASN A 304 18.60 -9.50 27.79
C ASN A 304 19.32 -10.79 27.35
N GLN A 305 18.71 -11.95 27.54
CA GLN A 305 19.37 -13.23 27.34
C GLN A 305 18.36 -14.31 26.99
N ILE A 306 18.74 -15.21 26.10
CA ILE A 306 17.98 -16.43 25.80
C ILE A 306 18.81 -17.64 26.20
N SER A 307 18.19 -18.60 26.87
CA SER A 307 18.82 -19.85 27.29
C SER A 307 18.06 -21.03 26.68
N LEU A 308 18.77 -21.88 25.93
CA LEU A 308 18.20 -23.12 25.40
C LEU A 308 18.47 -24.26 26.37
N VAL A 309 17.42 -24.98 26.72
CA VAL A 309 17.46 -26.08 27.70
C VAL A 309 16.91 -27.34 27.04
N ASN A 310 17.57 -28.47 27.27
CA ASN A 310 17.11 -29.78 26.84
C ASN A 310 16.55 -30.58 28.02
N LEU A 311 15.38 -31.18 27.85
CA LEU A 311 14.88 -32.25 28.72
C LEU A 311 15.27 -33.60 28.08
N GLY A 312 16.53 -34.01 28.25
CA GLY A 312 17.00 -35.29 27.71
C GLY A 312 16.23 -36.50 28.27
N SER A 313 16.57 -37.70 27.80
CA SER A 313 15.95 -38.97 28.26
C SER A 313 16.03 -39.21 29.78
N SER A 314 16.94 -38.51 30.45
CA SER A 314 17.18 -38.53 31.90
C SER A 314 16.14 -37.73 32.71
N ASN A 315 15.22 -36.99 32.08
CA ASN A 315 14.26 -36.09 32.75
C ASN A 315 14.95 -35.07 33.68
N VAL A 316 16.15 -34.60 33.32
CA VAL A 316 16.83 -33.51 34.04
C VAL A 316 17.11 -32.38 33.03
N PRO A 317 16.76 -31.12 33.35
CA PRO A 317 17.02 -30.01 32.44
C PRO A 317 18.52 -29.72 32.33
N GLU A 318 19.06 -29.81 31.13
CA GLU A 318 20.45 -29.49 30.80
C GLU A 318 20.54 -28.21 29.96
N LEU A 319 21.37 -27.26 30.39
CA LEU A 319 21.62 -26.03 29.63
C LEU A 319 22.51 -26.35 28.42
N ILE A 320 21.99 -26.10 27.21
CA ILE A 320 22.72 -26.31 25.96
C ILE A 320 23.66 -25.13 25.72
N GLN A 321 23.08 -23.94 25.64
CA GLN A 321 23.79 -22.71 25.35
C GLN A 321 22.95 -21.54 25.85
N SER A 322 23.64 -20.49 26.31
CA SER A 322 22.99 -19.21 26.54
C SER A 322 23.57 -18.14 25.63
N LEU A 323 22.68 -17.40 25.00
CA LEU A 323 22.98 -16.36 24.04
C LEU A 323 22.56 -15.02 24.65
N GLN A 324 23.51 -14.09 24.71
CA GLN A 324 23.26 -12.71 25.08
C GLN A 324 22.89 -11.92 23.82
N ASP A 325 22.37 -10.70 24.01
CA ASP A 325 21.94 -9.78 22.94
C ASP A 325 20.61 -10.14 22.28
N HIS A 326 20.17 -9.29 21.34
CA HIS A 326 18.89 -9.44 20.64
C HIS A 326 18.91 -10.72 19.78
N SER A 327 18.32 -11.78 20.33
CA SER A 327 18.27 -13.12 19.72
C SER A 327 16.83 -13.51 19.43
N ILE A 328 16.60 -14.14 18.27
CA ILE A 328 15.29 -14.62 17.83
C ILE A 328 15.36 -16.10 17.55
N VAL A 329 14.35 -16.82 18.02
CA VAL A 329 14.24 -18.26 17.85
C VAL A 329 13.18 -18.54 16.80
N SER A 330 13.45 -19.47 15.87
CA SER A 330 12.45 -19.98 14.94
C SER A 330 11.61 -21.08 15.58
N LEU A 331 10.41 -21.35 15.08
CA LEU A 331 9.70 -22.59 15.45
C LEU A 331 10.55 -23.83 15.09
N GLY A 332 10.51 -24.86 15.95
CA GLY A 332 11.20 -26.12 15.69
C GLY A 332 10.55 -26.93 14.57
N ILE A 333 11.34 -27.73 13.87
CA ILE A 333 10.86 -28.63 12.83
C ILE A 333 11.27 -30.07 13.11
N ALA A 334 10.38 -31.02 12.82
CA ALA A 334 10.72 -32.43 12.75
C ALA A 334 11.35 -32.76 11.39
N LEU A 335 12.47 -33.48 11.41
CA LEU A 335 13.17 -33.89 10.20
C LEU A 335 12.52 -35.13 9.57
N PRO A 336 12.72 -35.37 8.25
CA PRO A 336 12.23 -36.57 7.59
C PRO A 336 12.77 -37.82 8.29
N GLY A 337 11.87 -38.61 8.89
CA GLY A 337 12.21 -39.75 9.74
C GLY A 337 11.63 -39.68 11.16
N GLY A 338 11.05 -38.55 11.58
CA GLY A 338 10.29 -38.41 12.84
C GLY A 338 11.17 -38.22 14.08
N ASP A 339 12.27 -38.96 14.20
CA ASP A 339 13.04 -39.04 15.45
C ASP A 339 14.05 -37.90 15.70
N LYS A 340 14.16 -36.93 14.79
CA LYS A 340 15.16 -35.84 14.89
C LYS A 340 14.49 -34.49 14.73
N HIS A 341 14.78 -33.57 15.64
CA HIS A 341 14.24 -32.21 15.61
C HIS A 341 15.35 -31.19 15.38
N ALA A 342 14.99 -30.03 14.80
CA ALA A 342 15.91 -28.93 14.61
C ALA A 342 15.27 -27.58 14.94
N LEU A 343 16.06 -26.69 15.51
CA LEU A 343 15.71 -25.32 15.87
C LEU A 343 16.77 -24.36 15.33
N SER A 344 16.38 -23.15 14.92
CA SER A 344 17.35 -22.10 14.59
C SER A 344 17.23 -20.92 15.54
N VAL A 345 18.37 -20.34 15.89
CA VAL A 345 18.48 -19.12 16.69
C VAL A 345 19.33 -18.12 15.93
N ILE A 346 18.75 -16.97 15.64
CA ILE A 346 19.44 -15.85 15.00
C ILE A 346 19.86 -14.88 16.08
N GLN A 347 21.17 -14.72 16.26
CA GLN A 347 21.76 -13.77 17.17
C GLN A 347 22.24 -12.55 16.39
N GLN A 348 21.77 -11.36 16.77
CA GLN A 348 22.31 -10.12 16.22
C GLN A 348 23.65 -9.80 16.91
N VAL A 349 24.76 -9.84 16.16
CA VAL A 349 26.10 -9.57 16.70
C VAL A 349 26.48 -8.09 16.55
N SER A 350 26.11 -7.49 15.42
CA SER A 350 26.27 -6.06 15.10
C SER A 350 25.16 -5.62 14.16
N GLU A 351 24.96 -4.33 13.91
CA GLU A 351 23.90 -3.86 12.99
C GLU A 351 24.04 -4.43 11.56
N ASP A 352 25.26 -4.79 11.15
CA ASP A 352 25.58 -5.32 9.83
C ASP A 352 25.80 -6.85 9.79
N LYS A 353 25.73 -7.55 10.94
CA LYS A 353 26.00 -9.00 10.99
C LYS A 353 25.07 -9.76 11.91
N ILE A 354 24.57 -10.86 11.38
CA ILE A 354 23.76 -11.84 12.09
C ILE A 354 24.49 -13.18 12.14
N ASN A 355 24.39 -13.86 13.27
CA ASN A 355 24.90 -15.22 13.41
C ASN A 355 23.72 -16.18 13.50
N VAL A 356 23.66 -17.15 12.59
CA VAL A 356 22.59 -18.14 12.53
C VAL A 356 23.11 -19.43 13.15
N HIS A 357 22.59 -19.76 14.33
CA HIS A 357 22.85 -21.02 15.02
C HIS A 357 21.75 -22.01 14.69
N ILE A 358 22.10 -23.23 14.30
CA ILE A 358 21.17 -24.33 14.08
C ILE A 358 21.50 -25.41 15.09
N PHE A 359 20.51 -25.77 15.91
CA PHE A 359 20.57 -26.83 16.89
C PHE A 359 19.81 -28.03 16.34
N MET A 360 20.48 -29.17 16.21
CA MET A 360 19.88 -30.41 15.71
C MET A 360 20.00 -31.49 16.79
N GLU A 361 18.87 -32.07 17.16
CA GLU A 361 18.76 -33.19 18.09
C GLU A 361 18.96 -34.51 17.33
N GLU A 362 19.92 -35.32 17.78
CA GLU A 362 20.22 -36.64 17.24
C GLU A 362 20.37 -37.63 18.40
N GLY A 363 19.23 -38.12 18.91
CA GLY A 363 19.17 -38.84 20.19
C GLY A 363 19.48 -37.90 21.36
N ASP A 364 20.28 -38.33 22.34
CA ASP A 364 20.71 -37.48 23.46
C ASP A 364 21.82 -36.47 23.09
N LYS A 365 22.30 -36.42 21.83
CA LYS A 365 23.35 -35.49 21.40
C LYS A 365 22.77 -34.35 20.58
N ILE A 366 23.17 -33.12 20.92
CA ILE A 366 22.80 -31.91 20.18
C ILE A 366 23.99 -31.44 19.36
N LYS A 367 23.82 -31.39 18.04
CA LYS A 367 24.80 -30.81 17.12
C LYS A 367 24.47 -29.35 16.88
N VAL A 368 25.45 -28.48 17.08
CA VAL A 368 25.32 -27.03 16.85
C VAL A 368 26.16 -26.63 15.64
N SER A 369 25.56 -25.92 14.69
CA SER A 369 26.27 -25.26 13.59
C SER A 369 25.96 -23.78 13.58
N SER A 370 26.99 -22.94 13.59
CA SER A 370 26.87 -21.47 13.59
C SER A 370 27.43 -20.90 12.29
N GLU A 371 26.68 -20.04 11.61
CA GLU A 371 27.06 -19.40 10.37
C GLU A 371 26.90 -17.88 10.48
N LEU A 372 27.98 -17.12 10.19
CA LEU A 372 27.95 -15.66 10.20
C LEU A 372 27.53 -15.13 8.84
N VAL A 373 26.47 -14.32 8.79
CA VAL A 373 25.90 -13.76 7.57
C VAL A 373 25.90 -12.23 7.65
N GLY A 374 26.28 -11.58 6.56
CA GLY A 374 26.15 -10.13 6.43
C GLY A 374 24.69 -9.71 6.28
N SER A 375 24.27 -8.69 7.03
CA SER A 375 22.96 -8.05 6.93
C SER A 375 23.13 -6.58 6.56
N ASP A 376 22.18 -6.03 5.82
CA ASP A 376 22.15 -4.60 5.53
C ASP A 376 21.65 -3.83 6.75
N ILE A 377 22.39 -2.78 7.16
CA ILE A 377 22.05 -1.89 8.27
C ILE A 377 20.66 -1.26 8.05
N GLN A 378 20.28 -1.02 6.79
CA GLN A 378 19.00 -0.40 6.42
C GLN A 378 17.78 -1.31 6.65
N ARG A 379 17.98 -2.57 7.03
CA ARG A 379 16.88 -3.51 7.35
C ARG A 379 16.53 -3.56 8.83
N GLY A 380 17.38 -3.00 9.68
CA GLY A 380 17.22 -3.05 11.12
C GLY A 380 17.45 -4.44 11.68
N PHE A 381 16.83 -4.73 12.83
CA PHE A 381 17.00 -6.02 13.49
C PHE A 381 16.07 -7.07 12.89
N VAL A 382 16.43 -8.34 13.07
CA VAL A 382 15.50 -9.43 12.75
C VAL A 382 14.27 -9.31 13.65
N LYS A 383 13.07 -9.61 13.13
CA LYS A 383 11.80 -9.65 13.87
C LYS A 383 11.30 -11.09 14.02
N LYS A 384 11.42 -11.91 12.96
CA LYS A 384 10.99 -13.33 12.94
C LYS A 384 11.92 -14.19 12.08
N ALA A 385 11.93 -15.50 12.36
CA ALA A 385 12.71 -16.48 11.61
C ALA A 385 11.91 -17.79 11.43
N TYR A 386 12.02 -18.41 10.24
CA TYR A 386 11.38 -19.70 9.93
C TYR A 386 12.41 -20.68 9.36
N LEU A 387 12.51 -21.86 9.97
CA LEU A 387 13.47 -22.88 9.60
C LEU A 387 12.85 -23.89 8.62
N ASN A 388 13.67 -24.36 7.69
CA ASN A 388 13.33 -25.43 6.77
C ASN A 388 14.51 -26.39 6.59
N ALA A 389 14.25 -27.68 6.57
CA ALA A 389 15.24 -28.71 6.30
C ALA A 389 15.05 -29.36 4.92
N TYR A 390 16.14 -29.75 4.30
CA TYR A 390 16.15 -30.54 3.07
C TYR A 390 17.27 -31.59 3.10
N THR A 391 17.04 -32.72 2.45
CA THR A 391 18.07 -33.75 2.28
C THR A 391 19.01 -33.37 1.13
N ARG A 392 20.31 -33.37 1.41
CA ARG A 392 21.38 -33.17 0.42
C ARG A 392 21.67 -34.49 -0.33
N ASN A 393 22.47 -34.40 -1.40
CA ASN A 393 22.84 -35.57 -2.22
C ASN A 393 23.67 -36.61 -1.43
N ASP A 394 24.41 -36.16 -0.41
CA ASP A 394 25.19 -36.99 0.51
C ASP A 394 24.34 -37.60 1.64
N ARG A 395 23.01 -37.44 1.58
CA ARG A 395 22.03 -37.83 2.61
C ARG A 395 22.15 -37.07 3.94
N SER A 396 22.99 -36.04 4.02
CA SER A 396 22.99 -35.14 5.17
C SER A 396 21.84 -34.12 5.08
N HIS A 397 21.53 -33.49 6.21
CA HIS A 397 20.51 -32.44 6.27
C HIS A 397 21.14 -31.07 5.98
N GLY A 398 20.56 -30.34 5.03
CA GLY A 398 20.81 -28.92 4.82
C GLY A 398 19.64 -28.10 5.34
N PHE A 399 19.92 -26.84 5.70
CA PHE A 399 18.93 -25.94 6.27
C PHE A 399 18.79 -24.67 5.44
N ARG A 400 17.58 -24.12 5.44
CA ARG A 400 17.27 -22.78 4.95
C ARG A 400 16.55 -22.03 6.05
N VAL A 401 16.86 -20.76 6.21
CA VAL A 401 16.22 -19.89 7.20
C VAL A 401 15.61 -18.71 6.47
N LEU A 402 14.30 -18.55 6.56
CA LEU A 402 13.61 -17.36 6.09
C LEU A 402 13.58 -16.34 7.23
N VAL A 403 14.10 -15.15 6.96
CA VAL A 403 14.28 -14.08 7.95
C VAL A 403 13.39 -12.91 7.57
N VAL A 404 12.61 -12.44 8.54
CA VAL A 404 11.79 -11.23 8.43
C VAL A 404 12.44 -10.15 9.29
N ALA A 405 12.83 -9.05 8.68
CA ALA A 405 13.47 -7.94 9.39
C ALA A 405 12.45 -6.89 9.89
N GLU A 406 12.91 -5.95 10.70
CA GLU A 406 12.12 -4.89 11.34
C GLU A 406 11.43 -3.97 10.32
N ASP A 407 12.08 -3.71 9.20
CA ASP A 407 11.54 -2.97 8.07
C ASP A 407 10.52 -3.75 7.22
N SER A 408 10.21 -4.99 7.59
CA SER A 408 9.38 -5.94 6.84
C SER A 408 10.00 -6.45 5.53
N SER A 409 11.33 -6.32 5.37
CA SER A 409 12.04 -7.03 4.31
C SER A 409 12.13 -8.53 4.59
N LEU A 410 12.18 -9.32 3.51
CA LEU A 410 12.20 -10.77 3.54
C LEU A 410 13.48 -11.29 2.89
N SER A 411 14.23 -12.11 3.61
CA SER A 411 15.50 -12.68 3.15
C SER A 411 15.50 -14.19 3.33
N LEU A 412 15.95 -14.94 2.33
CA LEU A 412 16.16 -16.38 2.47
C LEU A 412 17.65 -16.70 2.56
N LEU A 413 18.04 -17.30 3.68
CA LEU A 413 19.39 -17.75 3.95
C LEU A 413 19.52 -19.25 3.66
N GLN A 414 20.62 -19.65 3.03
CA GLN A 414 20.98 -21.04 2.83
C GLN A 414 22.49 -21.19 3.00
N GLN A 415 22.93 -22.00 3.97
CA GLN A 415 24.34 -22.36 4.17
C GLN A 415 25.27 -21.14 4.30
N GLY A 416 24.90 -20.17 5.13
CA GLY A 416 25.69 -18.96 5.38
C GLY A 416 25.61 -17.90 4.30
N GLU A 417 24.89 -18.15 3.20
CA GLU A 417 24.70 -17.19 2.11
C GLU A 417 23.24 -16.76 1.96
N MET A 418 23.07 -15.53 1.47
CA MET A 418 21.78 -14.92 1.20
C MET A 418 21.36 -15.24 -0.24
N VAL A 419 20.34 -16.09 -0.41
CA VAL A 419 19.89 -16.59 -1.72
C VAL A 419 19.16 -15.51 -2.51
N TRP A 420 18.23 -14.84 -1.86
CA TRP A 420 17.48 -13.72 -2.42
C TRP A 420 16.97 -12.82 -1.29
N ASN A 421 16.62 -11.59 -1.70
CA ASN A 421 16.10 -10.54 -0.83
C ASN A 421 14.90 -9.87 -1.49
N ARG A 422 13.93 -9.49 -0.67
CA ARG A 422 12.75 -8.75 -1.09
C ARG A 422 12.45 -7.62 -0.13
N GLU A 423 12.18 -6.44 -0.68
CA GLU A 423 11.77 -5.26 0.07
C GLU A 423 10.23 -5.20 0.17
N ASP A 424 9.63 -6.20 0.83
CA ASP A 424 8.16 -6.32 0.95
C ASP A 424 7.53 -5.26 1.90
N GLY A 425 8.34 -4.42 2.56
CA GLY A 425 7.88 -3.23 3.29
C GLY A 425 7.14 -2.21 2.40
N LEU A 426 7.43 -2.18 1.10
CA LEU A 426 6.75 -1.34 0.10
C LEU A 426 5.25 -1.63 -0.05
N ALA A 427 4.78 -2.80 0.41
CA ALA A 427 3.37 -3.14 0.44
C ALA A 427 2.59 -2.40 1.55
N SER A 428 3.25 -1.58 2.39
CA SER A 428 2.65 -0.87 3.54
C SER A 428 2.85 0.66 3.47
N ILE A 429 2.75 1.25 2.27
CA ILE A 429 2.90 2.71 2.09
C ILE A 429 1.75 3.47 2.75
N ILE A 430 2.12 4.49 3.54
CA ILE A 430 1.21 5.45 4.17
C ILE A 430 1.08 6.69 3.31
N GLU A 431 2.21 7.33 3.01
CA GLU A 431 2.28 8.60 2.29
C GLU A 431 3.33 8.49 1.18
N ALA A 432 3.10 9.18 0.07
CA ALA A 432 4.08 9.30 -1.01
C ALA A 432 4.13 10.72 -1.57
N SER A 433 5.32 11.13 -1.98
CA SER A 433 5.61 12.45 -2.52
C SER A 433 6.64 12.34 -3.64
N THR A 434 6.92 13.45 -4.32
CA THR A 434 7.85 13.46 -5.46
C THR A 434 8.90 14.54 -5.32
N ALA A 435 10.14 14.22 -5.69
CA ALA A 435 11.22 15.18 -5.89
C ALA A 435 11.63 15.26 -7.36
N GLU A 436 11.98 16.47 -7.79
CA GLU A 436 12.59 16.71 -9.09
C GLU A 436 14.02 16.16 -9.10
N LEU A 437 14.49 15.67 -10.25
CA LEU A 437 15.88 15.26 -10.45
C LEU A 437 16.80 16.46 -10.72
N PRO A 438 18.13 16.32 -10.53
CA PRO A 438 19.08 17.36 -10.92
C PRO A 438 19.13 17.53 -12.44
N LEU A 439 19.46 18.74 -12.91
CA LEU A 439 19.64 19.02 -14.33
C LEU A 439 20.90 18.31 -14.86
N GLU A 440 20.83 17.80 -16.10
CA GLU A 440 22.00 17.22 -16.77
C GLU A 440 23.03 18.33 -17.03
N LYS A 441 24.26 18.16 -16.53
CA LYS A 441 25.35 19.10 -16.83
C LYS A 441 25.70 18.96 -18.32
N GLU A 442 25.68 20.07 -19.06
CA GLU A 442 25.97 20.11 -20.51
C GLU A 442 27.39 19.58 -20.79
N GLY A 443 27.47 18.30 -21.16
CA GLY A 443 28.73 17.62 -21.48
C GLY A 443 28.44 16.43 -22.38
N VAL A 444 27.79 16.68 -23.53
CA VAL A 444 27.52 15.62 -24.50
C VAL A 444 28.78 15.35 -25.32
N SER A 445 29.37 14.16 -25.18
CA SER A 445 30.46 13.73 -26.05
C SER A 445 29.93 13.46 -27.47
N VAL A 446 30.58 14.05 -28.47
CA VAL A 446 30.20 13.97 -29.90
C VAL A 446 30.08 12.51 -30.39
N ALA A 447 30.94 11.62 -29.90
CA ALA A 447 30.91 10.18 -30.24
C ALA A 447 29.61 9.46 -29.81
N ARG A 448 28.93 9.95 -28.76
CA ARG A 448 27.67 9.38 -28.28
C ARG A 448 26.49 9.76 -29.18
N VAL A 449 26.57 10.92 -29.83
CA VAL A 449 25.57 11.43 -30.79
C VAL A 449 25.63 10.67 -32.11
N GLU A 450 26.83 10.36 -32.62
CA GLU A 450 27.00 9.61 -33.88
C GLU A 450 26.50 8.17 -33.79
N HIS A 451 26.84 7.45 -32.71
CA HIS A 451 26.30 6.10 -32.48
C HIS A 451 24.78 6.13 -32.25
N SER A 452 24.27 7.14 -31.55
CA SER A 452 22.82 7.31 -31.34
C SER A 452 22.08 7.60 -32.64
N LEU A 453 22.66 8.33 -33.60
CA LEU A 453 22.01 8.63 -34.88
C LEU A 453 21.88 7.40 -35.78
N LEU A 454 22.89 6.55 -35.84
CA LEU A 454 22.84 5.30 -36.61
C LEU A 454 21.84 4.30 -36.01
N GLU A 455 21.83 4.16 -34.68
CA GLU A 455 20.83 3.34 -33.98
C GLU A 455 19.42 3.92 -34.13
N TRP A 456 19.27 5.25 -34.08
CA TRP A 456 18.00 5.95 -34.31
C TRP A 456 17.49 5.73 -35.73
N LEU A 457 18.34 5.90 -36.76
CA LEU A 457 18.01 5.63 -38.16
C LEU A 457 17.62 4.16 -38.37
N LYS A 458 18.39 3.22 -37.79
CA LYS A 458 18.09 1.78 -37.84
C LYS A 458 16.74 1.47 -37.20
N GLY A 459 16.45 2.07 -36.05
CA GLY A 459 15.16 1.95 -35.36
C GLY A 459 14.00 2.50 -36.19
N HIS A 460 14.18 3.65 -36.84
CA HIS A 460 13.17 4.23 -37.74
C HIS A 460 12.96 3.42 -39.01
N TRP A 461 14.02 2.84 -39.58
CA TRP A 461 13.93 1.94 -40.73
C TRP A 461 13.17 0.65 -40.40
N LEU A 462 13.46 0.06 -39.23
CA LEU A 462 12.74 -1.10 -38.73
C LEU A 462 11.26 -0.77 -38.48
N LYS A 463 10.95 0.38 -37.85
CA LYS A 463 9.56 0.86 -37.68
C LYS A 463 8.83 1.04 -39.01
N LEU A 464 9.50 1.59 -40.02
CA LEU A 464 8.93 1.74 -41.37
C LEU A 464 8.61 0.36 -41.98
N LYS A 465 9.53 -0.61 -41.88
CA LYS A 465 9.27 -1.99 -42.33
C LYS A 465 8.07 -2.61 -41.60
N THR A 466 7.96 -2.41 -40.28
CA THR A 466 6.83 -2.90 -39.48
C THR A 466 5.52 -2.24 -39.91
N ALA A 467 5.50 -0.92 -40.11
CA ALA A 467 4.33 -0.17 -40.57
C ALA A 467 3.88 -0.58 -41.98
N LEU A 468 4.81 -1.00 -42.84
CA LEU A 468 4.53 -1.53 -44.17
C LEU A 468 4.16 -3.03 -44.18
N MET A 469 4.10 -3.69 -43.01
CA MET A 469 3.90 -5.14 -42.85
C MET A 469 4.95 -6.01 -43.58
N VAL A 470 6.18 -5.51 -43.74
CA VAL A 470 7.30 -6.20 -44.40
C VAL A 470 8.32 -6.77 -43.39
N ALA A 471 8.19 -6.44 -42.10
CA ALA A 471 9.13 -6.87 -41.06
C ALA A 471 8.97 -8.36 -40.70
N SER A 472 10.09 -9.04 -40.44
CA SER A 472 10.09 -10.39 -39.86
C SER A 472 9.76 -10.36 -38.36
N VAL A 473 9.37 -11.51 -37.78
CA VAL A 473 9.07 -11.64 -36.33
C VAL A 473 10.26 -11.23 -35.47
N GLU A 474 11.48 -11.56 -35.89
CA GLU A 474 12.73 -11.16 -35.22
C GLU A 474 12.99 -9.65 -35.31
N GLU A 475 12.72 -9.03 -36.46
CA GLU A 475 12.85 -7.58 -36.62
C GLU A 475 11.81 -6.82 -35.77
N ALA A 476 10.59 -7.34 -35.66
CA ALA A 476 9.55 -6.79 -34.77
C ALA A 476 9.93 -6.91 -33.29
N ALA A 477 10.46 -8.07 -32.88
CA ALA A 477 10.99 -8.28 -31.52
C ALA A 477 12.19 -7.36 -31.22
N ALA A 478 13.06 -7.12 -32.21
CA ALA A 478 14.18 -6.19 -32.07
C ALA A 478 13.71 -4.74 -31.87
N VAL A 479 12.63 -4.31 -32.53
CA VAL A 479 12.00 -3.00 -32.29
C VAL A 479 11.47 -2.91 -30.86
N GLN A 480 10.79 -3.95 -30.36
CA GLN A 480 10.32 -4.00 -28.98
C GLN A 480 11.48 -3.97 -27.97
N ALA A 481 12.54 -4.75 -28.21
CA ALA A 481 13.72 -4.78 -27.35
C ALA A 481 14.47 -3.43 -27.30
N LEU A 482 14.59 -2.74 -28.44
CA LEU A 482 15.18 -1.39 -28.51
C LEU A 482 14.31 -0.35 -27.79
N ARG A 483 12.97 -0.48 -27.82
CA ARG A 483 12.03 0.38 -27.08
C ARG A 483 12.13 0.18 -25.57
N LEU A 484 12.30 -1.06 -25.11
CA LEU A 484 12.46 -1.40 -23.69
C LEU A 484 13.82 -0.99 -23.13
N LYS A 485 14.89 -1.09 -23.94
CA LYS A 485 16.26 -0.72 -23.56
C LYS A 485 16.58 0.78 -23.68
N SER A 486 15.60 1.67 -23.82
CA SER A 486 15.86 3.10 -23.96
C SER A 486 16.62 3.63 -22.73
N THR A 487 17.93 3.81 -22.86
CA THR A 487 18.86 4.23 -21.79
C THR A 487 18.48 5.58 -21.16
N ASP A 488 17.67 6.36 -21.86
CA ASP A 488 17.11 7.61 -21.39
C ASP A 488 16.17 7.44 -20.19
N LYS A 489 15.34 6.38 -20.11
CA LYS A 489 14.36 6.24 -19.03
C LYS A 489 14.97 6.08 -17.64
N THR A 490 16.17 5.52 -17.56
CA THR A 490 16.83 5.20 -16.29
C THR A 490 17.88 6.25 -15.88
N LYS A 491 17.95 7.39 -16.59
CA LYS A 491 18.89 8.46 -16.28
C LYS A 491 18.48 9.18 -15.00
N MET A 492 19.45 9.37 -14.10
CA MET A 492 19.30 10.13 -12.86
C MET A 492 19.43 11.65 -13.09
N SER A 493 19.04 12.11 -14.27
CA SER A 493 18.97 13.52 -14.65
C SER A 493 17.55 13.84 -15.09
N ARG A 494 17.12 15.05 -14.73
CA ARG A 494 15.83 15.59 -15.13
C ARG A 494 15.72 15.64 -16.64
N ASP A 495 14.58 15.18 -17.16
CA ASP A 495 14.24 15.30 -18.56
C ASP A 495 13.58 16.67 -18.85
N HIS A 496 13.58 17.07 -20.11
CA HIS A 496 12.97 18.32 -20.55
C HIS A 496 11.45 18.39 -20.24
N ASN A 497 10.76 17.26 -20.37
CA ASN A 497 9.30 17.16 -20.21
C ASN A 497 8.87 16.97 -18.75
N GLY A 498 9.80 16.72 -17.83
CA GLY A 498 9.52 16.51 -16.41
C GLY A 498 8.80 15.19 -16.08
N PHE A 499 9.01 14.14 -16.88
CA PHE A 499 8.52 12.79 -16.60
C PHE A 499 9.41 12.04 -15.60
N ARG A 500 10.71 12.34 -15.57
CA ARG A 500 11.67 11.70 -14.67
C ARG A 500 11.71 12.43 -13.35
N LYS A 501 11.24 11.75 -12.31
CA LYS A 501 11.21 12.22 -10.94
C LYS A 501 11.60 11.08 -10.00
N LEU A 502 11.86 11.45 -8.75
CA LEU A 502 12.03 10.52 -7.65
C LEU A 502 10.72 10.45 -6.88
N LEU A 503 10.14 9.26 -6.78
CA LEU A 503 8.99 8.98 -5.93
C LEU A 503 9.50 8.61 -4.55
N VAL A 504 9.33 9.49 -3.57
CA VAL A 504 9.72 9.23 -2.19
C VAL A 504 8.50 8.70 -1.45
N VAL A 505 8.59 7.49 -0.91
CA VAL A 505 7.48 6.80 -0.26
C VAL A 505 7.84 6.46 1.18
N LEU A 506 6.85 6.61 2.07
CA LEU A 506 6.98 6.36 3.50
C LEU A 506 6.12 5.16 3.89
N THR A 507 6.76 4.17 4.52
CA THR A 507 6.11 2.93 4.94
C THR A 507 5.67 2.96 6.40
N LYS A 508 4.77 2.03 6.77
CA LYS A 508 4.25 1.88 8.14
C LYS A 508 5.33 1.56 9.18
N THR A 509 6.42 0.92 8.78
CA THR A 509 7.57 0.61 9.65
C THR A 509 8.47 1.84 9.89
N GLY A 510 8.25 2.95 9.20
CA GLY A 510 9.08 4.15 9.30
C GLY A 510 10.30 4.15 8.38
N LYS A 511 10.39 3.21 7.43
CA LYS A 511 11.42 3.21 6.38
C LYS A 511 10.98 4.05 5.18
N LEU A 512 11.91 4.85 4.67
CA LEU A 512 11.76 5.61 3.44
C LEU A 512 12.36 4.85 2.27
N TYR A 513 11.67 4.87 1.14
CA TYR A 513 12.20 4.41 -0.12
C TYR A 513 12.09 5.51 -1.15
N THR A 514 13.05 5.53 -2.06
CA THR A 514 12.96 6.37 -3.25
C THR A 514 12.96 5.50 -4.49
N LEU A 515 11.87 5.59 -5.27
CA LEU A 515 11.70 4.88 -6.53
C LEU A 515 11.92 5.84 -7.70
N HIS A 516 12.53 5.35 -8.77
CA HIS A 516 12.65 6.12 -10.00
C HIS A 516 11.36 6.00 -10.84
N THR A 517 10.77 7.11 -11.30
CA THR A 517 9.49 7.04 -12.06
C THR A 517 9.57 6.28 -13.37
N GLY A 518 10.74 6.21 -14.00
CA GLY A 518 10.92 5.58 -15.31
C GLY A 518 10.82 4.05 -15.34
N ASP A 519 11.21 3.37 -14.26
CA ASP A 519 11.31 1.89 -14.18
C ASP A 519 10.87 1.32 -12.82
N GLY A 520 10.56 2.18 -11.85
CA GLY A 520 10.15 1.79 -10.50
C GLY A 520 11.27 1.23 -9.62
N ARG A 521 12.54 1.23 -10.06
CA ARG A 521 13.62 0.66 -9.25
C ARG A 521 13.84 1.47 -7.97
N ILE A 522 14.23 0.79 -6.91
CA ILE A 522 14.68 1.44 -5.67
C ILE A 522 16.04 2.09 -5.94
N VAL A 523 16.10 3.41 -5.82
CA VAL A 523 17.33 4.21 -5.94
C VAL A 523 18.13 4.12 -4.64
N TRP A 524 17.44 4.33 -3.53
CA TRP A 524 17.96 4.20 -2.18
C TRP A 524 16.81 3.84 -1.24
N SER A 525 17.17 3.26 -0.10
CA SER A 525 16.25 3.02 1.01
C SER A 525 16.94 3.43 2.31
N SER A 526 16.21 4.14 3.17
CA SER A 526 16.76 4.69 4.41
C SER A 526 15.82 4.40 5.58
N PHE A 527 16.33 3.69 6.58
CA PHE A 527 15.61 3.43 7.81
C PHE A 527 16.05 4.41 8.89
N ILE A 528 15.17 5.37 9.21
CA ILE A 528 15.49 6.53 10.04
C ILE A 528 15.90 6.08 11.45
N SER A 529 17.15 6.32 11.80
CA SER A 529 17.76 5.83 13.03
C SER A 529 17.16 6.50 14.27
N GLY A 530 16.82 7.79 14.16
CA GLY A 530 16.16 8.55 15.22
C GLY A 530 14.82 7.96 15.65
N PHE A 531 14.09 7.30 14.74
CA PHE A 531 12.79 6.70 15.05
C PHE A 531 12.96 5.34 15.75
N ARG A 532 13.95 4.53 15.34
CA ARG A 532 14.23 3.21 15.93
C ARG A 532 14.60 3.28 17.42
N ARG A 533 15.37 4.30 17.80
CA ARG A 533 15.86 4.46 19.19
C ARG A 533 14.79 4.90 20.19
N SER A 534 13.62 5.31 19.73
CA SER A 534 12.64 6.03 20.55
C SER A 534 11.84 5.13 21.50
N GLY A 535 11.70 3.83 21.20
CA GLY A 535 10.96 2.85 22.01
C GLY A 535 9.45 3.12 22.10
N GLY A 536 8.62 2.13 21.80
CA GLY A 536 7.15 2.24 21.87
C GLY A 536 6.46 2.14 20.50
N LYS A 537 5.14 2.33 20.47
CA LYS A 537 4.35 2.21 19.24
C LYS A 537 4.52 3.46 18.37
N LEU A 538 5.38 3.35 17.36
CA LEU A 538 5.59 4.39 16.36
C LEU A 538 4.39 4.49 15.42
N THR A 539 3.89 5.70 15.20
CA THR A 539 2.85 6.01 14.22
C THR A 539 3.36 7.12 13.30
N MET A 540 3.56 6.78 12.03
CA MET A 540 3.96 7.77 11.02
C MET A 540 2.80 8.71 10.70
N LEU A 541 3.08 10.00 10.56
CA LEU A 541 2.06 11.03 10.31
C LEU A 541 2.07 11.56 8.89
N LYS A 542 3.18 12.16 8.47
CA LYS A 542 3.28 12.83 7.16
C LYS A 542 4.70 12.81 6.61
N LEU A 543 4.79 12.81 5.28
CA LEU A 543 5.98 13.07 4.49
C LEU A 543 5.76 14.39 3.73
N LEU A 544 6.56 15.42 4.02
CA LEU A 544 6.39 16.75 3.44
C LEU A 544 7.69 17.25 2.80
N PRO A 545 7.64 17.91 1.63
CA PRO A 545 8.82 18.59 1.10
C PRO A 545 9.19 19.77 2.02
N TRP A 546 10.40 19.72 2.58
CA TRP A 546 10.93 20.74 3.48
C TRP A 546 11.61 21.87 2.68
N GLN A 547 12.51 21.48 1.78
CA GLN A 547 13.28 22.41 0.96
C GLN A 547 13.20 21.95 -0.49
N VAL A 548 12.74 22.83 -1.38
CA VAL A 548 12.67 22.57 -2.82
C VAL A 548 13.51 23.64 -3.51
N PRO A 549 14.80 23.38 -3.75
CA PRO A 549 15.71 24.38 -4.25
C PRO A 549 15.26 24.90 -5.63
N HIS A 550 15.22 26.22 -5.79
CA HIS A 550 14.94 26.86 -7.07
C HIS A 550 16.12 26.72 -8.03
N LYS A 551 15.88 27.01 -9.32
CA LYS A 551 16.88 26.90 -10.41
C LYS A 551 18.20 27.67 -10.16
N HIS A 552 18.24 28.60 -9.20
CA HIS A 552 19.43 29.39 -8.88
C HIS A 552 20.26 28.80 -7.72
N ALA A 553 19.68 27.91 -6.90
CA ALA A 553 20.33 27.22 -5.78
C ALA A 553 20.86 25.83 -6.20
N MET A 554 21.55 25.75 -7.35
CA MET A 554 22.00 24.51 -8.03
C MET A 554 23.02 23.66 -7.26
N HIS A 555 23.32 24.00 -6.00
CA HIS A 555 24.26 23.30 -5.13
C HIS A 555 23.60 22.62 -3.93
N GLU A 556 22.32 22.89 -3.66
CA GLU A 556 21.60 22.28 -2.54
C GLU A 556 20.63 21.20 -3.05
N ASN A 557 20.53 20.12 -2.27
CA ASN A 557 19.66 19.00 -2.59
C ASN A 557 18.27 19.24 -1.99
N PRO A 558 17.18 18.77 -2.63
CA PRO A 558 15.86 18.78 -2.01
C PRO A 558 15.85 17.97 -0.71
N VAL A 559 15.16 18.47 0.31
CA VAL A 559 15.06 17.83 1.63
C VAL A 559 13.61 17.55 1.95
N PHE A 560 13.33 16.38 2.52
CA PHE A 560 12.03 16.00 3.05
C PHE A 560 12.00 16.04 4.57
N LEU A 561 10.89 16.52 5.13
CA LEU A 561 10.54 16.42 6.53
C LEU A 561 9.64 15.19 6.72
N VAL A 562 10.06 14.29 7.60
CA VAL A 562 9.27 13.16 8.06
C VAL A 562 8.83 13.40 9.49
N ALA A 563 7.53 13.26 9.73
CA ALA A 563 6.97 13.39 11.06
C ALA A 563 6.34 12.09 11.54
N ALA A 564 6.62 11.75 12.80
CA ALA A 564 6.04 10.61 13.49
C ALA A 564 5.63 11.00 14.90
N LYS A 565 4.73 10.21 15.49
CA LYS A 565 4.38 10.29 16.90
C LYS A 565 4.58 8.94 17.57
N VAL A 566 5.03 8.98 18.81
CA VAL A 566 5.20 7.80 19.65
C VAL A 566 4.19 7.88 20.78
N ALA A 567 3.37 6.84 20.89
CA ALA A 567 2.46 6.65 22.00
C ALA A 567 2.90 5.42 22.80
N SER A 568 3.30 5.65 24.04
CA SER A 568 3.52 4.62 25.07
C SER A 568 2.66 4.95 26.28
N GLU A 569 2.34 3.95 27.11
CA GLU A 569 1.53 4.13 28.33
C GLU A 569 2.13 5.21 29.26
N GLU A 570 3.46 5.35 29.26
CA GLU A 570 4.19 6.28 30.13
C GLU A 570 4.67 7.56 29.42
N ASN A 571 4.75 7.59 28.08
CA ASN A 571 5.35 8.71 27.33
C ASN A 571 4.66 8.96 25.97
N LYS A 572 4.28 10.21 25.72
CA LYS A 572 3.73 10.70 24.44
C LYS A 572 4.59 11.84 23.92
N PHE A 573 5.17 11.69 22.73
CA PHE A 573 6.00 12.73 22.12
C PHE A 573 6.04 12.61 20.59
N GLY A 574 6.40 13.71 19.93
CA GLY A 574 6.65 13.80 18.49
C GLY A 574 8.11 13.55 18.11
N LEU A 575 8.31 13.09 16.89
CA LEU A 575 9.63 12.92 16.26
C LEU A 575 9.62 13.56 14.88
N LEU A 576 10.67 14.31 14.57
CA LEU A 576 10.91 14.90 13.26
C LEU A 576 12.25 14.43 12.72
N ALA A 577 12.33 14.13 11.43
CA ALA A 577 13.58 13.81 10.75
C ALA A 577 13.65 14.50 9.39
N TRP A 578 14.84 15.00 9.05
CA TRP A 578 15.12 15.63 7.75
C TRP A 578 15.97 14.68 6.92
N VAL A 579 15.53 14.39 5.71
CA VAL A 579 16.15 13.39 4.83
C VAL A 579 16.42 14.00 3.47
N ASP A 580 17.65 13.84 2.98
CA ASP A 580 18.06 14.27 1.64
C ASP A 580 17.38 13.40 0.57
N ALA A 581 16.73 14.02 -0.41
CA ALA A 581 15.95 13.32 -1.43
C ALA A 581 16.79 12.44 -2.38
N TYR A 582 18.06 12.79 -2.62
CA TYR A 582 18.90 12.14 -3.61
C TYR A 582 19.75 11.01 -3.02
N SER A 583 20.29 11.24 -1.82
CA SER A 583 21.16 10.30 -1.12
C SER A 583 20.41 9.43 -0.11
N GLY A 584 19.26 9.88 0.39
CA GLY A 584 18.53 9.22 1.46
C GLY A 584 19.18 9.33 2.84
N MET A 585 20.23 10.13 2.97
CA MET A 585 20.90 10.31 4.26
C MET A 585 20.03 11.16 5.19
N GLU A 586 19.92 10.69 6.44
CA GLU A 586 19.33 11.45 7.54
C GLU A 586 20.27 12.62 7.87
N ILE A 587 19.80 13.85 7.64
CA ILE A 587 20.55 15.08 7.91
C ILE A 587 20.50 15.39 9.41
N ASN A 588 19.30 15.28 9.98
CA ASN A 588 19.04 15.55 11.38
C ASN A 588 17.78 14.81 11.84
N SER A 589 17.68 14.49 13.13
CA SER A 589 16.45 14.08 13.78
C SER A 589 16.31 14.70 15.15
N VAL A 590 15.07 15.07 15.49
CA VAL A 590 14.72 15.82 16.68
C VAL A 590 13.56 15.12 17.38
N ARG A 591 13.71 14.98 18.70
CA ARG A 591 12.64 14.54 19.61
C ARG A 591 12.00 15.77 20.23
N LEU A 592 10.70 15.93 20.01
CA LEU A 592 9.90 17.01 20.58
C LEU A 592 9.48 16.67 22.02
N THR A 593 9.21 17.69 22.82
CA THR A 593 8.68 17.51 24.18
C THR A 593 7.17 17.28 24.24
N TYR A 594 6.46 17.61 23.17
CA TYR A 594 5.00 17.50 23.05
C TYR A 594 4.57 16.47 21.99
N PHE A 595 3.31 16.09 22.03
CA PHE A 595 2.70 15.17 21.08
C PHE A 595 2.20 15.91 19.84
N ILE A 596 2.47 15.38 18.65
CA ILE A 596 2.03 16.01 17.39
C ILE A 596 0.63 15.54 17.03
N GLU A 597 -0.33 16.46 16.95
CA GLU A 597 -1.66 16.19 16.40
C GLU A 597 -1.74 16.49 14.91
N GLN A 598 -1.21 17.63 14.47
CA GLN A 598 -1.30 18.05 13.07
C GLN A 598 -0.08 18.85 12.63
N ILE A 599 0.32 18.67 11.36
CA ILE A 599 1.36 19.48 10.71
C ILE A 599 0.77 20.17 9.48
N ILE A 600 0.98 21.48 9.41
CA ILE A 600 0.46 22.36 8.37
C ILE A 600 1.65 23.06 7.68
N PRO A 601 1.94 22.75 6.39
CA PRO A 601 2.93 23.47 5.63
C PRO A 601 2.40 24.87 5.25
N LEU A 602 3.20 25.90 5.47
CA LEU A 602 2.89 27.27 5.07
C LEU A 602 3.37 27.54 3.63
N PRO A 603 2.76 28.49 2.90
CA PRO A 603 3.25 28.90 1.58
C PRO A 603 4.51 29.79 1.64
N LEU A 604 5.10 29.98 2.82
CA LEU A 604 6.22 30.87 3.10
C LEU A 604 7.53 30.07 3.15
N THR A 605 8.60 30.68 2.66
CA THR A 605 9.97 30.14 2.70
C THR A 605 10.92 31.17 3.32
N ASP A 606 11.94 30.71 4.03
CA ASP A 606 13.04 31.56 4.50
C ASP A 606 14.08 31.84 3.39
N GLY A 607 15.13 32.61 3.69
CA GLY A 607 16.21 32.92 2.77
C GLY A 607 17.04 31.71 2.31
N ALA A 608 16.94 30.58 3.01
CA ALA A 608 17.52 29.28 2.62
C ALA A 608 16.52 28.41 1.83
N GLU A 609 15.39 28.96 1.38
CA GLU A 609 14.33 28.24 0.66
C GLU A 609 13.71 27.09 1.48
N GLN A 610 13.85 27.10 2.81
CA GLN A 610 13.20 26.16 3.71
C GLN A 610 11.76 26.60 3.93
N ARG A 611 10.82 25.68 3.72
CA ARG A 611 9.40 25.95 3.89
C ARG A 611 9.05 26.00 5.38
N LEU A 612 8.34 27.04 5.77
CA LEU A 612 7.84 27.16 7.15
C LEU A 612 6.68 26.20 7.38
N HIS A 613 6.62 25.62 8.57
CA HIS A 613 5.61 24.67 9.01
C HIS A 613 5.09 25.07 10.39
N ILE A 614 3.79 24.85 10.61
CA ILE A 614 3.18 24.94 11.94
C ILE A 614 2.85 23.53 12.40
N ILE A 615 3.34 23.19 13.59
CA ILE A 615 3.05 21.93 14.28
C ILE A 615 2.07 22.24 15.40
N ILE A 616 0.94 21.54 15.42
CA ILE A 616 -0.10 21.67 16.43
C ILE A 616 0.08 20.56 17.47
N ASP A 617 0.16 20.95 18.73
CA ASP A 617 0.28 20.02 19.87
C ASP A 617 -1.09 19.49 20.34
N ASP A 618 -1.07 18.58 21.32
CA ASP A 618 -2.25 17.97 21.95
C ASP A 618 -3.10 18.97 22.76
N HIS A 619 -2.53 20.13 23.10
CA HIS A 619 -3.21 21.24 23.75
C HIS A 619 -3.68 22.32 22.75
N ALA A 620 -3.59 22.04 21.44
CA ALA A 620 -3.90 22.94 20.35
C ALA A 620 -3.03 24.22 20.27
N ASN A 621 -1.83 24.26 20.86
CA ASN A 621 -0.89 25.34 20.61
C ASN A 621 -0.14 25.13 19.29
N ALA A 622 0.32 26.24 18.72
CA ALA A 622 1.00 26.25 17.42
C ALA A 622 2.50 26.48 17.61
N HIS A 623 3.33 25.57 17.10
CA HIS A 623 4.78 25.66 17.14
C HIS A 623 5.31 25.91 15.72
N LEU A 624 6.09 26.99 15.55
CA LEU A 624 6.68 27.37 14.26
C LEU A 624 8.02 26.67 14.05
N PHE A 625 8.18 26.09 12.86
CA PHE A 625 9.42 25.50 12.37
C PHE A 625 9.76 26.02 10.95
N PRO A 626 11.05 26.24 10.61
CA PRO A 626 12.22 26.17 11.49
C PRO A 626 12.19 27.25 12.56
N ALA A 627 12.99 27.10 13.62
CA ALA A 627 13.05 28.06 14.73
C ALA A 627 14.16 29.10 14.53
N THR A 628 14.17 29.79 13.39
CA THR A 628 15.16 30.84 13.08
C THR A 628 14.58 32.23 13.28
N ASP A 629 15.41 33.22 13.61
CA ASP A 629 14.96 34.61 13.76
C ASP A 629 14.32 35.16 12.47
N GLU A 630 14.82 34.75 11.31
CA GLU A 630 14.27 35.11 10.00
C GLU A 630 12.87 34.50 9.80
N SER A 631 12.71 33.20 10.05
CA SER A 631 11.40 32.53 9.95
C SER A 631 10.37 33.16 10.90
N LEU A 632 10.81 33.55 12.11
CA LEU A 632 9.98 34.25 13.08
C LEU A 632 9.54 35.63 12.55
N GLN A 633 10.46 36.42 12.00
CA GLN A 633 10.14 37.73 11.42
C GLN A 633 9.14 37.60 10.26
N ILE A 634 9.39 36.68 9.33
CA ILE A 634 8.50 36.42 8.18
C ILE A 634 7.10 35.99 8.66
N PHE A 635 7.05 35.13 9.67
CA PHE A 635 5.78 34.64 10.20
C PHE A 635 5.03 35.71 11.00
N LEU A 636 5.71 36.57 11.74
CA LEU A 636 5.07 37.64 12.53
C LEU A 636 4.26 38.62 11.67
N GLU A 637 4.69 38.87 10.42
CA GLU A 637 3.95 39.67 9.45
C GLU A 637 2.59 39.05 9.07
N HIS A 638 2.49 37.71 9.15
CA HIS A 638 1.34 36.93 8.71
C HIS A 638 0.60 36.21 9.86
N ALA A 639 1.10 36.31 11.09
CA ALA A 639 0.59 35.54 12.22
C ALA A 639 -0.89 35.86 12.51
N GLN A 640 -1.28 37.14 12.40
CA GLN A 640 -2.66 37.57 12.66
C GLN A 640 -3.68 37.06 11.64
N SER A 641 -3.24 36.69 10.43
CA SER A 641 -4.06 36.12 9.36
C SER A 641 -3.92 34.60 9.24
N THR A 642 -3.27 33.95 10.21
CA THR A 642 -3.07 32.51 10.23
C THR A 642 -4.13 31.83 11.10
N TYR A 643 -4.85 30.89 10.48
CA TYR A 643 -5.91 30.11 11.11
C TYR A 643 -5.68 28.62 10.85
N PHE A 644 -6.12 27.79 11.78
CA PHE A 644 -6.16 26.34 11.60
C PHE A 644 -7.44 25.77 12.20
N TYR A 645 -7.79 24.56 11.79
CA TYR A 645 -8.93 23.85 12.34
C TYR A 645 -8.51 22.43 12.70
N MET A 646 -9.15 21.88 13.73
CA MET A 646 -8.99 20.49 14.16
C MET A 646 -10.33 19.77 14.01
N THR A 647 -10.27 18.49 13.63
CA THR A 647 -11.45 17.64 13.45
C THR A 647 -11.31 16.42 14.33
N ASP A 648 -12.20 16.28 15.32
CA ASP A 648 -12.32 15.09 16.16
C ASP A 648 -13.51 14.27 15.66
N LYS A 649 -13.23 13.18 14.94
CA LYS A 649 -14.26 12.31 14.36
C LYS A 649 -15.00 11.48 15.42
N GLU A 650 -14.35 11.16 16.53
CA GLU A 650 -14.94 10.34 17.61
C GLU A 650 -15.94 11.17 18.42
N LYS A 651 -15.57 12.40 18.78
CA LYS A 651 -16.47 13.34 19.47
C LYS A 651 -17.44 14.05 18.53
N GLY A 652 -17.23 13.96 17.22
CA GLY A 652 -18.03 14.67 16.22
C GLY A 652 -17.87 16.18 16.30
N THR A 653 -16.67 16.70 16.60
CA THR A 653 -16.45 18.15 16.74
C THR A 653 -15.44 18.69 15.74
N ILE A 654 -15.71 19.88 15.21
CA ILE A 654 -14.79 20.66 14.38
C ILE A 654 -14.55 21.99 15.06
N THR A 655 -13.31 22.28 15.42
CA THR A 655 -12.90 23.47 16.15
C THR A 655 -11.98 24.33 15.30
N GLY A 656 -12.25 25.63 15.21
CA GLY A 656 -11.41 26.59 14.51
C GLY A 656 -10.62 27.47 15.48
N PHE A 657 -9.35 27.69 15.16
CA PHE A 657 -8.41 28.46 15.98
C PHE A 657 -7.74 29.56 15.15
N ALA A 658 -7.48 30.69 15.79
CA ALA A 658 -6.58 31.72 15.28
C ALA A 658 -5.25 31.65 16.03
N VAL A 659 -4.15 31.80 15.29
CA VAL A 659 -2.82 31.94 15.89
C VAL A 659 -2.69 33.37 16.42
N LYS A 660 -2.40 33.51 17.72
CA LYS A 660 -2.07 34.79 18.37
C LYS A 660 -0.55 34.96 18.40
N GLY A 661 -0.10 36.15 18.76
CA GLY A 661 1.32 36.48 18.88
C GLY A 661 2.12 35.49 19.76
N PRO A 662 3.46 35.53 19.64
CA PRO A 662 4.34 34.56 20.28
C PRO A 662 4.18 34.61 21.79
N GLN A 663 4.09 33.45 22.43
CA GLN A 663 4.02 33.35 23.89
C GLN A 663 5.42 33.50 24.51
N THR A 664 6.44 33.05 23.80
CA THR A 664 7.85 33.22 24.15
C THR A 664 8.63 33.77 22.95
N ALA A 665 9.58 34.67 23.21
CA ALA A 665 10.46 35.21 22.15
C ALA A 665 11.55 34.21 21.72
N SER A 666 11.69 33.09 22.45
CA SER A 666 12.66 32.03 22.20
C SER A 666 12.00 30.66 22.44
N PRO A 667 12.43 29.60 21.75
CA PRO A 667 11.84 28.28 21.88
C PRO A 667 12.11 27.71 23.30
N LEU A 668 11.15 26.95 23.85
CA LEU A 668 11.25 26.33 25.19
C LEU A 668 12.44 25.36 25.29
N SER A 669 12.74 24.69 24.18
CA SER A 669 13.95 23.92 23.92
C SER A 669 14.39 24.22 22.48
N PRO A 670 15.69 24.17 22.12
CA PRO A 670 16.13 24.41 20.75
C PRO A 670 15.48 23.47 19.72
N SER A 671 14.95 22.33 20.17
CA SER A 671 14.22 21.33 19.40
C SER A 671 12.74 21.64 19.13
N ASP A 672 12.08 22.46 19.97
CA ASP A 672 10.62 22.45 20.08
C ASP A 672 9.89 23.48 19.21
N GLY A 673 10.63 24.37 18.54
CA GLY A 673 10.04 25.43 17.73
C GLY A 673 9.62 26.65 18.56
N VAL A 674 9.27 27.75 17.89
CA VAL A 674 8.76 28.95 18.57
C VAL A 674 7.28 28.76 18.89
N LEU A 675 6.91 28.91 20.16
CA LEU A 675 5.55 28.69 20.64
C LEU A 675 4.66 29.92 20.42
N PHE A 676 3.55 29.70 19.74
CA PHE A 676 2.46 30.65 19.56
C PHE A 676 1.22 30.17 20.30
N ARG A 677 0.58 31.10 21.01
CA ARG A 677 -0.70 30.83 21.66
C ARG A 677 -1.78 30.76 20.59
N SER A 678 -2.65 29.76 20.65
CA SER A 678 -3.86 29.71 19.84
C SER A 678 -5.06 30.25 20.62
N GLN A 679 -5.99 30.89 19.92
CA GLN A 679 -7.31 31.25 20.46
C GLN A 679 -8.38 30.49 19.67
N GLN A 680 -9.18 29.69 20.37
CA GLN A 680 -10.38 29.08 19.80
C GLN A 680 -11.39 30.16 19.41
N LEU A 681 -11.84 30.12 18.16
CA LEU A 681 -12.79 31.09 17.59
C LEU A 681 -14.21 30.54 17.52
N TRP A 682 -14.36 29.32 17.01
CA TRP A 682 -15.65 28.70 16.76
C TRP A 682 -15.56 27.19 16.94
N THR A 683 -16.71 26.56 17.16
CA THR A 683 -16.82 25.11 17.30
C THR A 683 -18.16 24.67 16.74
N ILE A 684 -18.11 23.69 15.86
CA ILE A 684 -19.30 23.01 15.34
C ILE A 684 -19.31 21.62 15.97
N MET A 685 -20.41 21.27 16.61
CA MET A 685 -20.61 19.95 17.21
C MET A 685 -21.71 19.22 16.46
N PHE A 686 -21.41 18.01 16.02
CA PHE A 686 -22.34 17.05 15.45
C PHE A 686 -22.65 16.02 16.54
N PRO A 687 -23.89 15.99 17.08
CA PRO A 687 -24.23 15.07 18.17
C PRO A 687 -24.08 13.62 17.73
N SER A 688 -23.25 12.86 18.44
CA SER A 688 -22.92 11.45 18.14
C SER A 688 -24.15 10.54 18.05
N ASP A 689 -25.23 10.89 18.75
CA ASP A 689 -26.48 10.14 18.77
C ASP A 689 -27.25 10.27 17.44
N THR A 690 -26.95 11.29 16.64
CA THR A 690 -27.70 11.65 15.42
C THR A 690 -26.86 11.68 14.15
N GLU A 691 -25.62 12.12 14.25
CA GLU A 691 -24.73 12.31 13.10
C GLU A 691 -23.29 11.94 13.49
N ARG A 692 -22.63 11.13 12.65
CA ARG A 692 -21.22 10.79 12.76
C ARG A 692 -20.44 11.32 11.56
N ILE A 693 -19.32 11.99 11.79
CA ILE A 693 -18.43 12.48 10.71
C ILE A 693 -17.73 11.28 10.07
N VAL A 694 -17.94 11.08 8.76
CA VAL A 694 -17.31 9.99 8.00
C VAL A 694 -16.06 10.51 7.29
N THR A 695 -16.28 11.52 6.46
CA THR A 695 -15.30 12.01 5.49
C THR A 695 -15.24 13.52 5.50
N THR A 696 -14.02 14.04 5.43
CA THR A 696 -13.73 15.45 5.20
C THR A 696 -12.87 15.59 3.94
N ALA A 697 -13.07 16.65 3.19
CA ALA A 697 -12.27 16.93 2.00
C ALA A 697 -11.98 18.43 1.90
N THR A 698 -10.75 18.76 1.51
CA THR A 698 -10.32 20.13 1.24
C THR A 698 -9.64 20.20 -0.11
N ARG A 699 -9.56 21.41 -0.67
CA ARG A 699 -8.76 21.65 -1.85
C ARG A 699 -7.28 21.37 -1.58
N ARG A 700 -6.58 20.85 -2.58
CA ARG A 700 -5.12 20.70 -2.53
C ARG A 700 -4.44 22.07 -2.45
N VAL A 701 -3.45 22.20 -1.58
CA VAL A 701 -2.77 23.49 -1.30
C VAL A 701 -1.97 23.98 -2.52
N ASP A 702 -1.40 23.03 -3.25
CA ASP A 702 -0.59 23.20 -4.47
C ASP A 702 -1.44 23.27 -5.76
N GLU A 703 -2.77 23.16 -5.68
CA GLU A 703 -3.62 23.26 -6.86
C GLU A 703 -3.63 24.69 -7.43
N VAL A 704 -3.31 24.77 -8.72
CA VAL A 704 -3.40 26.00 -9.52
C VAL A 704 -4.68 25.99 -10.34
N VAL A 705 -5.40 27.11 -10.33
CA VAL A 705 -6.63 27.31 -11.11
C VAL A 705 -6.38 28.38 -12.15
N HIS A 706 -6.40 28.02 -13.44
CA HIS A 706 -6.16 28.96 -14.53
C HIS A 706 -7.38 29.86 -14.81
N THR A 707 -8.57 29.25 -14.91
CA THR A 707 -9.81 29.96 -15.29
C THR A 707 -10.67 30.27 -14.06
N GLN A 708 -10.86 31.56 -13.77
CA GLN A 708 -11.68 32.02 -12.64
C GLN A 708 -13.19 32.01 -12.91
N ALA A 709 -13.58 31.97 -14.19
CA ALA A 709 -14.98 31.99 -14.59
C ALA A 709 -15.24 31.00 -15.72
N LYS A 710 -16.49 30.57 -15.84
CA LYS A 710 -17.01 29.74 -16.92
C LYS A 710 -17.88 30.62 -17.81
N ILE A 711 -17.51 30.73 -19.08
CA ILE A 711 -18.25 31.50 -20.08
C ILE A 711 -19.26 30.57 -20.72
N LEU A 712 -20.51 31.01 -20.77
CA LEU A 712 -21.62 30.29 -21.41
C LEU A 712 -21.82 30.81 -22.83
N THR A 713 -22.33 29.98 -23.73
CA THR A 713 -22.60 30.36 -25.13
C THR A 713 -23.59 31.53 -25.25
N ASN A 714 -24.50 31.69 -24.29
CA ASN A 714 -25.40 32.85 -24.20
C ASN A 714 -24.71 34.16 -23.75
N GLN A 715 -23.38 34.19 -23.70
CA GLN A 715 -22.53 35.31 -23.27
C GLN A 715 -22.62 35.65 -21.77
N ASP A 716 -23.31 34.84 -20.97
CA ASP A 716 -23.28 34.96 -19.52
C ASP A 716 -21.98 34.39 -18.95
N VAL A 717 -21.53 34.99 -17.85
CA VAL A 717 -20.32 34.59 -17.14
C VAL A 717 -20.69 34.08 -15.76
N LEU A 718 -20.27 32.85 -15.44
CA LEU A 718 -20.39 32.26 -14.11
C LEU A 718 -19.03 32.31 -13.41
N TYR A 719 -18.87 33.18 -12.41
CA TYR A 719 -17.65 33.26 -11.62
C TYR A 719 -17.55 32.10 -10.64
N LYS A 720 -16.45 31.36 -10.67
CA LYS A 720 -16.22 30.22 -9.78
C LYS A 720 -15.95 30.72 -8.36
N TYR A 721 -16.52 30.04 -7.36
CA TYR A 721 -16.16 30.28 -5.97
C TYR A 721 -14.86 29.53 -5.62
N LEU A 722 -13.76 30.27 -5.43
CA LEU A 722 -12.39 29.70 -5.34
C LEU A 722 -11.73 29.88 -3.97
N ASN A 723 -12.50 30.02 -2.88
CA ASN A 723 -11.95 30.17 -1.54
C ASN A 723 -11.18 28.91 -1.09
N LYS A 724 -9.89 29.07 -0.74
CA LYS A 724 -9.02 27.97 -0.24
C LYS A 724 -9.45 27.48 1.15
N ASN A 725 -10.14 28.31 1.91
CA ASN A 725 -10.53 28.05 3.31
C ASN A 725 -11.88 27.34 3.40
N THR A 726 -12.17 26.45 2.45
CA THR A 726 -13.43 25.72 2.36
C THR A 726 -13.21 24.26 2.69
N LEU A 727 -14.08 23.74 3.56
CA LEU A 727 -14.05 22.37 4.05
C LEU A 727 -15.37 21.69 3.70
N PHE A 728 -15.28 20.57 3.01
CA PHE A 728 -16.39 19.65 2.83
C PHE A 728 -16.43 18.68 4.00
N VAL A 729 -17.61 18.48 4.59
CA VAL A 729 -17.85 17.54 5.68
C VAL A 729 -19.07 16.70 5.34
N ALA A 730 -18.93 15.37 5.38
CA ALA A 730 -20.02 14.42 5.22
C ALA A 730 -20.29 13.69 6.55
N THR A 731 -21.55 13.76 7.00
CA THR A 731 -22.04 13.06 8.20
C THR A 731 -23.13 12.06 7.83
N ILE A 732 -23.18 10.94 8.56
CA ILE A 732 -24.22 9.91 8.39
C ILE A 732 -24.91 9.63 9.71
N ALA A 733 -26.13 9.09 9.65
CA ALA A 733 -26.78 8.51 10.81
C ALA A 733 -25.92 7.38 11.41
N PRO A 734 -25.82 7.24 12.75
CA PRO A 734 -25.05 6.18 13.41
C PRO A 734 -25.47 4.75 12.99
N SER A 735 -26.76 4.54 12.71
CA SER A 735 -27.32 3.30 12.14
C SER A 735 -26.79 2.99 10.73
N GLY A 736 -26.51 4.01 9.92
CA GLY A 736 -25.99 3.86 8.55
C GLY A 736 -24.46 3.72 8.49
N ALA A 737 -23.80 3.72 9.64
CA ALA A 737 -22.36 3.58 9.81
C ALA A 737 -21.92 2.12 10.01
N GLU A 738 -22.84 1.25 10.41
CA GLU A 738 -22.65 -0.20 10.55
C GLU A 738 -22.91 -0.92 9.21
N ALA A 739 -22.50 -2.18 9.11
CA ALA A 739 -22.35 -2.91 7.86
C ALA A 739 -23.62 -2.93 6.98
N PHE A 740 -23.40 -3.05 5.66
CA PHE A 740 -24.46 -3.07 4.65
C PHE A 740 -25.58 -4.08 4.99
N GLY A 741 -26.82 -3.60 5.11
CA GLY A 741 -28.02 -4.46 5.06
C GLY A 741 -28.77 -4.66 6.37
N GLU A 742 -28.32 -4.10 7.50
CA GLU A 742 -28.98 -4.33 8.80
C GLU A 742 -30.02 -3.26 9.19
N THR A 743 -30.04 -2.10 8.51
CA THR A 743 -30.83 -0.94 8.95
C THR A 743 -31.90 -0.50 7.96
N SER A 744 -33.02 0.01 8.50
CA SER A 744 -34.16 0.44 7.70
C SER A 744 -33.82 1.71 6.87
N PRO A 745 -34.38 1.86 5.66
CA PRO A 745 -34.06 2.99 4.78
C PRO A 745 -34.57 4.34 5.30
N GLU A 746 -35.41 4.36 6.34
CA GLU A 746 -35.94 5.58 6.96
C GLU A 746 -35.01 6.13 8.05
N GLU A 747 -34.24 5.24 8.70
CA GLU A 747 -33.27 5.60 9.75
C GLU A 747 -31.93 6.10 9.19
N ASN A 748 -31.68 5.89 7.89
CA ASN A 748 -30.43 6.27 7.25
C ASN A 748 -30.54 7.60 6.51
N TRP A 749 -29.61 8.52 6.77
CA TRP A 749 -29.43 9.73 5.97
C TRP A 749 -27.97 10.15 5.92
N LEU A 750 -27.62 10.85 4.84
CA LEU A 750 -26.32 11.49 4.64
C LEU A 750 -26.55 13.00 4.60
N VAL A 751 -25.82 13.75 5.43
CA VAL A 751 -25.80 15.22 5.37
C VAL A 751 -24.43 15.71 4.96
N VAL A 752 -24.42 16.60 4.00
CA VAL A 752 -23.23 17.26 3.48
C VAL A 752 -23.24 18.72 3.91
N TYR A 753 -22.12 19.17 4.44
CA TYR A 753 -21.87 20.54 4.85
C TYR A 753 -20.66 21.09 4.10
N ILE A 754 -20.78 22.34 3.64
CA ILE A 754 -19.66 23.13 3.15
C ILE A 754 -19.42 24.23 4.18
N ILE A 755 -18.26 24.23 4.80
CA ILE A 755 -17.92 25.06 5.95
C ILE A 755 -16.73 25.94 5.59
N ASP A 756 -16.80 27.23 5.95
CA ASP A 756 -15.63 28.11 5.91
C ASP A 756 -14.77 27.89 7.15
N THR A 757 -13.51 27.49 6.96
CA THR A 757 -12.60 27.09 8.06
C THR A 757 -12.07 28.25 8.88
N ILE A 758 -12.26 29.49 8.45
CA ILE A 758 -11.85 30.69 9.20
C ILE A 758 -12.99 31.13 10.12
N THR A 759 -14.20 31.25 9.56
CA THR A 759 -15.35 31.82 10.27
C THR A 759 -16.26 30.78 10.94
N GLY A 760 -16.18 29.51 10.54
CA GLY A 760 -17.10 28.46 10.98
C GLY A 760 -18.50 28.56 10.38
N ARG A 761 -18.70 29.44 9.38
CA ARG A 761 -19.99 29.59 8.70
C ARG A 761 -20.26 28.39 7.82
N ILE A 762 -21.45 27.82 7.95
CA ILE A 762 -21.96 26.80 7.02
C ILE A 762 -22.44 27.54 5.77
N LEU A 763 -21.68 27.42 4.68
CA LEU A 763 -21.96 28.04 3.39
C LEU A 763 -23.11 27.34 2.65
N TYR A 764 -23.15 26.02 2.75
CA TYR A 764 -24.17 25.20 2.09
C TYR A 764 -24.41 23.91 2.87
N ARG A 765 -25.67 23.43 2.87
CA ARG A 765 -26.09 22.19 3.51
C ARG A 765 -27.02 21.42 2.58
N LEU A 766 -26.77 20.12 2.42
CA LEU A 766 -27.59 19.21 1.63
C LEU A 766 -27.85 17.92 2.41
N LYS A 767 -29.12 17.47 2.45
CA LYS A 767 -29.50 16.21 3.10
C LYS A 767 -30.02 15.22 2.06
N HIS A 768 -29.46 14.02 2.06
CA HIS A 768 -29.94 12.86 1.29
C HIS A 768 -30.59 11.85 2.23
N SER A 769 -31.85 11.50 1.97
CA SER A 769 -32.61 10.51 2.76
C SER A 769 -32.45 9.10 2.22
N GLY A 770 -32.19 8.10 3.07
CA GLY A 770 -32.04 6.70 2.69
C GLY A 770 -30.68 6.35 2.11
N MET A 771 -29.63 7.09 2.49
CA MET A 771 -28.25 6.88 2.02
C MET A 771 -27.35 6.40 3.14
N CYS A 772 -26.38 5.54 2.82
CA CYS A 772 -25.37 5.05 3.76
C CYS A 772 -23.94 5.17 3.21
N GLY A 773 -22.96 4.95 4.08
CA GLY A 773 -21.54 4.90 3.71
C GLY A 773 -21.15 3.61 2.99
N PRO A 774 -19.87 3.46 2.60
CA PRO A 774 -18.76 4.40 2.78
C PRO A 774 -18.85 5.62 1.86
N VAL A 775 -18.47 6.79 2.38
CA VAL A 775 -18.48 8.05 1.64
C VAL A 775 -17.07 8.45 1.24
N HIS A 776 -16.81 8.57 -0.05
CA HIS A 776 -15.54 9.09 -0.57
C HIS A 776 -15.80 10.40 -1.29
N ALA A 777 -14.97 11.43 -1.05
CA ALA A 777 -15.17 12.75 -1.62
C ALA A 777 -13.85 13.32 -2.14
N VAL A 778 -13.93 14.09 -3.23
CA VAL A 778 -12.81 14.86 -3.76
C VAL A 778 -13.25 16.29 -4.03
N PHE A 779 -12.39 17.24 -3.67
CA PHE A 779 -12.61 18.67 -3.85
C PHE A 779 -11.50 19.24 -4.74
N SER A 780 -11.87 19.77 -5.90
CA SER A 780 -10.97 20.46 -6.83
C SER A 780 -11.63 21.74 -7.35
N GLU A 781 -10.83 22.80 -7.51
CA GLU A 781 -11.29 24.12 -7.97
C GLU A 781 -12.47 24.69 -7.17
N ASN A 782 -13.69 24.61 -7.74
CA ASN A 782 -14.96 25.10 -7.21
C ASN A 782 -16.03 24.01 -7.10
N TRP A 783 -15.64 22.75 -7.26
CA TRP A 783 -16.56 21.62 -7.34
C TRP A 783 -16.14 20.46 -6.45
N ILE A 784 -17.13 19.72 -5.99
CA ILE A 784 -16.97 18.59 -5.09
C ILE A 784 -17.73 17.42 -5.69
N VAL A 785 -17.08 16.28 -5.77
CA VAL A 785 -17.70 15.01 -6.19
C VAL A 785 -17.57 14.04 -5.04
N TYR A 786 -18.68 13.42 -4.64
CA TYR A 786 -18.68 12.42 -3.58
C TYR A 786 -19.58 11.24 -3.92
N HIS A 787 -19.13 10.06 -3.50
CA HIS A 787 -19.75 8.76 -3.71
C HIS A 787 -20.41 8.27 -2.42
N TYR A 788 -21.57 7.64 -2.53
CA TYR A 788 -22.27 6.98 -1.42
C TYR A 788 -23.18 5.85 -1.95
N PHE A 789 -23.78 5.08 -1.05
CA PHE A 789 -24.73 4.03 -1.39
C PHE A 789 -26.17 4.45 -1.09
N ASN A 790 -27.06 4.28 -2.07
CA ASN A 790 -28.49 4.49 -1.92
C ASN A 790 -29.18 3.17 -1.53
N VAL A 791 -29.65 3.11 -0.28
CA VAL A 791 -30.29 1.92 0.29
C VAL A 791 -31.65 1.67 -0.35
N ARG A 792 -32.40 2.72 -0.70
CA ARG A 792 -33.73 2.60 -1.31
C ARG A 792 -33.67 2.06 -2.74
N ALA A 793 -32.68 2.52 -3.51
CA ALA A 793 -32.49 2.10 -4.90
C ALA A 793 -31.57 0.87 -5.05
N HIS A 794 -30.90 0.45 -3.97
CA HIS A 794 -29.85 -0.58 -3.95
C HIS A 794 -28.73 -0.32 -4.97
N ARG A 795 -28.26 0.92 -5.03
CA ARG A 795 -27.35 1.40 -6.08
C ARG A 795 -26.33 2.40 -5.55
N PHE A 796 -25.16 2.46 -6.17
CA PHE A 796 -24.16 3.48 -5.87
C PHE A 796 -24.43 4.76 -6.66
N GLU A 797 -24.19 5.90 -6.03
CA GLU A 797 -24.42 7.21 -6.62
C GLU A 797 -23.23 8.13 -6.39
N TYR A 798 -22.94 8.96 -7.39
CA TYR A 798 -22.12 10.15 -7.25
C TYR A 798 -23.01 11.38 -7.20
N SER A 799 -22.79 12.24 -6.22
CA SER A 799 -23.34 13.58 -6.24
C SER A 799 -22.25 14.61 -6.48
N VAL A 800 -22.61 15.63 -7.26
CA VAL A 800 -21.73 16.74 -7.60
C VAL A 800 -22.31 18.03 -7.05
N ILE A 801 -21.43 18.86 -6.50
CA ILE A 801 -21.75 20.23 -6.10
C ILE A 801 -20.78 21.15 -6.82
N GLU A 802 -21.30 22.12 -7.58
CA GLU A 802 -20.50 23.23 -8.15
C GLU A 802 -20.94 24.54 -7.51
N MET A 803 -19.97 25.34 -7.06
CA MET A 803 -20.22 26.61 -6.38
C MET A 803 -19.77 27.79 -7.24
N TYR A 804 -20.67 28.78 -7.38
CA TYR A 804 -20.44 30.01 -8.13
C TYR A 804 -20.67 31.23 -7.25
N ASP A 805 -19.84 32.26 -7.41
CA ASP A 805 -19.90 33.50 -6.63
C ASP A 805 -20.90 34.48 -7.26
N ARG A 806 -21.99 34.75 -6.54
CA ARG A 806 -23.07 35.64 -6.99
C ARG A 806 -22.73 37.12 -6.79
N ASN A 807 -21.80 37.45 -5.90
CA ASN A 807 -21.45 38.84 -5.60
C ASN A 807 -20.81 39.57 -6.79
N ARG A 808 -20.25 38.82 -7.75
CA ARG A 808 -19.60 39.37 -8.95
C ARG A 808 -20.56 39.56 -10.14
N ILE A 809 -21.87 39.39 -9.93
CA ILE A 809 -22.89 39.45 -10.99
C ILE A 809 -22.98 40.82 -11.69
N ASP A 810 -22.63 41.93 -11.04
CA ASP A 810 -22.70 43.26 -11.66
C ASP A 810 -21.71 43.41 -12.85
N ASN A 811 -20.74 42.49 -12.99
CA ASN A 811 -19.76 42.43 -14.09
C ASN A 811 -20.06 41.34 -15.14
N LYS A 812 -21.33 40.98 -15.38
CA LYS A 812 -21.73 39.89 -16.30
C LYS A 812 -21.34 40.06 -17.78
N ASN A 813 -20.84 41.21 -18.20
CA ASN A 813 -20.53 41.44 -19.61
C ASN A 813 -19.23 40.73 -20.02
N MET A 814 -19.32 39.76 -20.95
CA MET A 814 -18.17 39.07 -21.55
C MET A 814 -17.08 40.04 -22.07
N LEU A 815 -17.49 41.17 -22.67
CA LEU A 815 -16.57 42.21 -23.15
C LEU A 815 -15.79 42.86 -22.00
N GLN A 816 -16.40 43.03 -20.83
CA GLN A 816 -15.77 43.65 -19.66
C GLN A 816 -14.75 42.70 -19.03
N PHE A 817 -15.07 41.40 -18.98
CA PHE A 817 -14.15 40.34 -18.60
C PHE A 817 -12.94 40.26 -19.56
N MET A 818 -13.16 40.27 -20.87
CA MET A 818 -12.08 40.23 -21.87
C MET A 818 -11.22 41.51 -21.90
N LEU A 819 -11.83 42.68 -21.66
CA LEU A 819 -11.12 43.96 -21.62
C LEU A 819 -10.38 44.20 -20.30
N GLY A 820 -10.40 43.24 -19.37
CA GLY A 820 -9.59 43.27 -18.14
C GLY A 820 -9.96 44.40 -17.16
N LYS A 821 -11.16 44.98 -17.27
CA LYS A 821 -11.65 46.00 -16.34
C LYS A 821 -12.24 45.42 -15.05
N ASP A 822 -12.34 44.09 -14.97
CA ASP A 822 -12.75 43.39 -13.76
C ASP A 822 -11.58 43.31 -12.78
N ASN A 823 -11.85 43.53 -11.49
CA ASN A 823 -10.90 43.37 -10.39
C ASN A 823 -10.56 41.88 -10.14
N ALA A 824 -10.07 41.16 -11.16
CA ALA A 824 -9.66 39.75 -11.06
C ALA A 824 -8.47 39.54 -10.10
N THR A 825 -7.82 40.62 -9.68
CA THR A 825 -6.75 40.68 -8.66
C THR A 825 -7.25 41.05 -7.26
N ALA A 826 -8.56 41.29 -7.05
CA ALA A 826 -9.08 41.60 -5.72
C ALA A 826 -8.87 40.42 -4.76
N THR A 827 -8.36 40.74 -3.56
CA THR A 827 -8.14 39.76 -2.51
C THR A 827 -9.48 39.21 -2.01
N LEU A 828 -9.57 37.88 -1.92
CA LEU A 828 -10.74 37.20 -1.35
C LEU A 828 -10.52 37.02 0.16
N SER A 829 -11.44 37.55 0.96
CA SER A 829 -11.44 37.39 2.41
C SER A 829 -12.64 36.54 2.84
N SER A 830 -12.40 35.54 3.71
CA SER A 830 -13.49 34.73 4.30
C SER A 830 -14.47 35.57 5.15
N TYR A 831 -14.06 36.77 5.58
CA TYR A 831 -14.92 37.67 6.36
C TYR A 831 -15.87 38.51 5.52
N SER A 832 -15.65 38.62 4.19
CA SER A 832 -16.55 39.37 3.33
C SER A 832 -17.92 38.68 3.24
N HIS A 833 -18.93 39.43 2.78
CA HIS A 833 -20.23 38.83 2.48
C HIS A 833 -20.07 37.79 1.36
N VAL A 834 -20.73 36.63 1.51
CA VAL A 834 -20.66 35.52 0.56
C VAL A 834 -22.09 35.18 0.15
N ASP A 835 -22.39 35.30 -1.14
CA ASP A 835 -23.63 34.83 -1.76
C ASP A 835 -23.26 33.80 -2.83
N LEU A 836 -23.73 32.57 -2.68
CA LEU A 836 -23.35 31.43 -3.53
C LEU A 836 -24.54 30.98 -4.38
N ASP A 837 -24.30 30.83 -5.68
CA ASP A 837 -25.15 30.02 -6.55
C ASP A 837 -24.58 28.60 -6.61
N VAL A 838 -25.31 27.64 -6.03
CA VAL A 838 -24.87 26.26 -5.90
C VAL A 838 -25.68 25.36 -6.82
N LYS A 839 -25.02 24.67 -7.74
CA LYS A 839 -25.64 23.71 -8.66
C LYS A 839 -25.30 22.30 -8.22
N THR A 840 -26.32 21.44 -8.14
CA THR A 840 -26.16 20.06 -7.66
C THR A 840 -26.86 19.08 -8.58
N GLN A 841 -26.27 17.91 -8.76
CA GLN A 841 -26.87 16.80 -9.51
C GLN A 841 -26.28 15.47 -9.05
N SER A 842 -27.11 14.44 -9.04
CA SER A 842 -26.72 13.06 -8.67
C SER A 842 -26.73 12.16 -9.91
N TYR A 843 -25.79 11.23 -9.96
CA TYR A 843 -25.54 10.31 -11.06
C TYR A 843 -25.40 8.90 -10.54
N PHE A 844 -25.99 7.94 -11.24
CA PHE A 844 -25.82 6.53 -10.91
C PHE A 844 -24.47 6.00 -11.42
N PHE A 845 -23.87 5.13 -10.60
CA PHE A 845 -22.65 4.40 -10.91
C PHE A 845 -22.76 2.94 -10.47
N SER A 846 -22.17 2.02 -11.23
CA SER A 846 -22.45 0.58 -11.07
C SER A 846 -21.63 -0.12 -9.98
N HIS A 847 -20.54 0.48 -9.49
CA HIS A 847 -19.59 -0.18 -8.59
C HIS A 847 -19.27 0.69 -7.38
N SER A 848 -18.92 0.05 -6.25
CA SER A 848 -18.29 0.77 -5.14
C SER A 848 -16.85 1.15 -5.51
N ILE A 849 -16.23 1.96 -4.67
CA ILE A 849 -14.88 2.50 -4.89
C ILE A 849 -14.04 2.39 -3.62
N LYS A 850 -12.73 2.27 -3.79
CA LYS A 850 -11.73 2.26 -2.70
C LYS A 850 -11.05 3.63 -2.56
N ALA A 851 -10.78 4.30 -3.68
CA ALA A 851 -10.08 5.58 -3.72
C ALA A 851 -10.70 6.53 -4.74
N LEU A 852 -10.63 7.83 -4.47
CA LEU A 852 -11.10 8.90 -5.36
C LEU A 852 -10.09 10.05 -5.35
N THR A 853 -9.58 10.43 -6.51
CA THR A 853 -8.65 11.57 -6.65
C THR A 853 -8.86 12.29 -7.99
N VAL A 854 -8.17 13.41 -8.21
CA VAL A 854 -8.29 14.24 -9.42
C VAL A 854 -6.91 14.54 -9.98
N THR A 855 -6.80 14.52 -11.32
CA THR A 855 -5.56 14.85 -12.03
C THR A 855 -5.10 16.29 -11.77
N SER A 856 -3.80 16.47 -11.54
CA SER A 856 -3.16 17.77 -11.35
C SER A 856 -2.13 18.06 -12.45
N THR A 857 -2.10 19.30 -12.93
CA THR A 857 -1.16 19.80 -13.94
C THR A 857 -0.58 21.14 -13.51
N ALA A 858 0.53 21.54 -14.12
CA ALA A 858 1.36 22.65 -13.65
C ALA A 858 0.64 24.00 -13.63
N ARG A 859 -0.29 24.23 -14.56
CA ARG A 859 -1.05 25.48 -14.72
C ARG A 859 -2.55 25.28 -14.52
N GLY A 860 -3.06 24.05 -14.49
CA GLY A 860 -4.49 23.77 -14.36
C GLY A 860 -5.31 24.23 -15.56
N ILE A 861 -4.76 24.13 -16.77
CA ILE A 861 -5.41 24.48 -18.05
C ILE A 861 -6.12 23.26 -18.64
N THR A 862 -5.46 22.10 -18.64
CA THR A 862 -6.04 20.87 -19.19
C THR A 862 -7.32 20.48 -18.44
N GLY A 863 -8.25 19.81 -19.12
CA GLY A 863 -9.44 19.25 -18.50
C GLY A 863 -9.10 18.31 -17.34
N LYS A 864 -9.95 18.27 -16.32
CA LYS A 864 -9.75 17.42 -15.15
C LYS A 864 -10.36 16.04 -15.37
N GLN A 865 -9.62 14.99 -15.00
CA GLN A 865 -10.15 13.64 -14.85
C GLN A 865 -10.25 13.28 -13.36
N ILE A 866 -11.33 12.60 -13.02
CA ILE A 866 -11.55 11.97 -11.72
C ILE A 866 -11.03 10.54 -11.83
N LEU A 867 -10.00 10.23 -11.06
CA LEU A 867 -9.44 8.89 -10.98
C LEU A 867 -10.16 8.12 -9.88
N VAL A 868 -10.76 7.00 -10.26
CA VAL A 868 -11.55 6.12 -9.41
C VAL A 868 -10.80 4.81 -9.24
N GLY A 869 -10.45 4.47 -8.00
CA GLY A 869 -9.99 3.14 -7.63
C GLY A 869 -11.20 2.22 -7.44
N SER A 870 -11.41 1.28 -8.36
CA SER A 870 -12.51 0.32 -8.30
C SER A 870 -12.30 -0.74 -7.20
N VAL A 871 -13.37 -1.43 -6.78
CA VAL A 871 -13.25 -2.59 -5.86
C VAL A 871 -12.39 -3.71 -6.45
N GLY A 872 -12.40 -3.85 -7.77
CA GLY A 872 -11.56 -4.82 -8.50
C GLY A 872 -10.08 -4.41 -8.63
N ASP A 873 -9.64 -3.41 -7.86
CA ASP A 873 -8.24 -2.96 -7.81
C ASP A 873 -7.71 -2.41 -9.14
N GLN A 874 -8.59 -1.90 -9.99
CA GLN A 874 -8.23 -1.21 -11.23
C GLN A 874 -8.51 0.29 -11.13
N ILE A 875 -7.74 1.07 -11.91
CA ILE A 875 -7.82 2.53 -11.92
C ILE A 875 -8.59 2.99 -13.14
N LEU A 876 -9.72 3.66 -12.91
CA LEU A 876 -10.60 4.21 -13.94
C LEU A 876 -10.44 5.73 -13.99
N ALA A 877 -10.21 6.31 -15.17
CA ALA A 877 -10.15 7.75 -15.38
C ALA A 877 -11.43 8.26 -16.06
N LEU A 878 -12.26 8.97 -15.31
CA LEU A 878 -13.49 9.56 -15.81
C LEU A 878 -13.33 11.06 -16.04
N ASP A 879 -13.78 11.56 -17.19
CA ASP A 879 -13.76 12.99 -17.48
C ASP A 879 -14.75 13.76 -16.59
N LYS A 880 -14.33 14.91 -16.03
CA LYS A 880 -15.20 15.79 -15.23
C LYS A 880 -16.46 16.23 -15.98
N ARG A 881 -16.48 16.23 -17.31
CA ARG A 881 -17.67 16.53 -18.13
C ARG A 881 -18.85 15.58 -17.89
N PHE A 882 -18.60 14.34 -17.47
CA PHE A 882 -19.67 13.43 -17.04
C PHE A 882 -20.35 13.89 -15.74
N PHE A 883 -19.70 14.77 -14.98
CA PHE A 883 -20.12 15.23 -13.67
C PHE A 883 -20.47 16.73 -13.70
N ASP A 884 -21.01 17.27 -14.81
CA ASP A 884 -21.47 18.67 -14.88
C ASP A 884 -22.94 18.78 -14.44
N PRO A 885 -23.30 19.50 -13.36
CA PRO A 885 -24.67 19.55 -12.83
C PRO A 885 -25.70 20.24 -13.74
N ARG A 886 -25.29 20.70 -14.93
CA ARG A 886 -26.15 21.30 -15.95
C ARG A 886 -26.62 20.26 -16.99
N ARG A 887 -26.30 18.97 -16.82
CA ARG A 887 -26.67 17.92 -17.77
C ARG A 887 -28.18 17.67 -17.74
N THR A 888 -28.82 17.88 -18.89
CA THR A 888 -30.24 17.59 -19.14
C THR A 888 -30.38 16.41 -20.11
N ALA A 889 -31.50 15.70 -20.08
CA ALA A 889 -31.76 14.58 -21.00
C ALA A 889 -31.77 15.01 -22.47
N GLU A 890 -32.38 16.17 -22.73
CA GLU A 890 -32.43 16.80 -24.06
C GLU A 890 -31.74 18.18 -23.99
N PRO A 891 -30.41 18.23 -24.17
CA PRO A 891 -29.71 19.51 -24.13
C PRO A 891 -30.07 20.38 -25.32
N THR A 892 -30.24 21.66 -25.05
CA THR A 892 -30.46 22.71 -26.06
C THR A 892 -29.24 22.85 -26.97
N GLN A 893 -29.40 23.53 -28.12
CA GLN A 893 -28.28 23.75 -29.05
C GLN A 893 -27.13 24.51 -28.39
N ALA A 894 -27.42 25.54 -27.58
CA ALA A 894 -26.43 26.29 -26.83
C ALA A 894 -25.69 25.42 -25.80
N GLU A 895 -26.40 24.51 -25.12
CA GLU A 895 -25.80 23.57 -24.17
C GLU A 895 -24.89 22.54 -24.87
N LYS A 896 -25.26 22.10 -26.07
CA LYS A 896 -24.40 21.23 -26.89
C LYS A 896 -23.13 21.94 -27.36
N GLU A 897 -23.23 23.23 -27.70
CA GLU A 897 -22.08 24.08 -28.05
C GLU A 897 -21.16 24.32 -26.85
N ASP A 898 -21.71 24.42 -25.64
CA ASP A 898 -20.98 24.41 -24.35
C ASP A 898 -20.30 23.05 -24.04
N GLY A 899 -20.55 22.01 -24.86
CA GLY A 899 -20.00 20.67 -24.67
C GLY A 899 -20.71 19.85 -23.58
N ILE A 900 -21.96 20.17 -23.23
CA ILE A 900 -22.75 19.42 -22.26
C ILE A 900 -23.16 18.08 -22.84
N ILE A 901 -22.76 17.01 -22.17
CA ILE A 901 -23.11 15.64 -22.52
C ILE A 901 -24.55 15.37 -22.06
N PRO A 902 -25.45 14.86 -22.92
CA PRO A 902 -26.81 14.51 -22.52
C PRO A 902 -26.84 13.63 -21.26
N LEU A 903 -27.78 13.87 -20.37
CA LEU A 903 -27.97 13.04 -19.17
C LEU A 903 -28.36 11.62 -19.59
N THR A 904 -27.62 10.65 -19.07
CA THR A 904 -27.85 9.22 -19.26
C THR A 904 -28.18 8.58 -17.91
N ASP A 905 -28.86 7.42 -17.92
CA ASP A 905 -29.24 6.71 -16.70
C ASP A 905 -28.05 6.36 -15.80
N ALA A 906 -26.90 6.07 -16.41
CA ALA A 906 -25.66 5.71 -15.74
C ALA A 906 -24.47 6.45 -16.34
N ILE A 907 -23.41 6.64 -15.55
CA ILE A 907 -22.10 7.00 -16.08
C ILE A 907 -21.51 5.79 -16.82
N PRO A 908 -21.12 5.93 -18.10
CA PRO A 908 -20.61 4.80 -18.87
C PRO A 908 -19.21 4.39 -18.38
N ILE A 909 -19.03 3.08 -18.16
CA ILE A 909 -17.72 2.49 -17.87
C ILE A 909 -17.26 1.78 -19.13
N LEU A 910 -16.32 2.41 -19.83
CA LEU A 910 -15.71 1.86 -21.03
C LEU A 910 -14.36 1.24 -20.68
N PRO A 911 -13.99 0.08 -21.26
CA PRO A 911 -12.67 -0.53 -21.04
C PRO A 911 -11.50 0.42 -21.32
N GLN A 912 -11.68 1.39 -22.22
CA GLN A 912 -10.69 2.40 -22.59
C GLN A 912 -10.40 3.42 -21.48
N PHE A 913 -11.28 3.54 -20.49
CA PHE A 913 -11.10 4.45 -19.36
C PHE A 913 -10.21 3.85 -18.26
N TYR A 914 -9.90 2.56 -18.31
CA TYR A 914 -9.01 1.93 -17.35
C TYR A 914 -7.54 2.27 -17.65
N LEU A 915 -6.94 3.11 -16.81
CA LEU A 915 -5.52 3.47 -16.90
C LEU A 915 -4.59 2.30 -16.60
N SER A 916 -5.03 1.37 -15.74
CA SER A 916 -4.25 0.19 -15.39
C SER A 916 -4.40 -0.95 -16.40
N HIS A 917 -5.25 -0.80 -17.42
CA HIS A 917 -5.53 -1.82 -18.43
C HIS A 917 -5.79 -3.21 -17.81
N ALA A 918 -4.88 -4.17 -18.00
CA ALA A 918 -4.98 -5.51 -17.43
C ALA A 918 -4.44 -5.63 -16.00
N TYR A 919 -3.62 -4.67 -15.54
CA TYR A 919 -3.02 -4.70 -14.21
C TYR A 919 -4.07 -4.38 -13.14
N ARG A 920 -4.02 -5.19 -12.07
CA ARG A 920 -4.78 -4.98 -10.83
C ARG A 920 -3.78 -4.62 -9.75
N VAL A 921 -3.95 -3.43 -9.18
CA VAL A 921 -3.15 -2.90 -8.08
C VAL A 921 -3.75 -3.41 -6.78
N GLU A 922 -3.48 -4.68 -6.47
CA GLU A 922 -4.18 -5.37 -5.39
C GLU A 922 -4.06 -4.61 -4.05
N GLY A 923 -5.15 -4.59 -3.30
CA GLY A 923 -5.23 -3.86 -2.03
C GLY A 923 -5.07 -2.34 -2.21
N LEU A 924 -5.65 -1.76 -3.26
CA LEU A 924 -5.53 -0.34 -3.58
C LEU A 924 -5.99 0.56 -2.42
N ARG A 925 -5.07 1.34 -1.85
CA ARG A 925 -5.34 2.27 -0.75
C ARG A 925 -5.37 3.73 -1.18
N GLY A 926 -4.49 4.12 -2.10
CA GLY A 926 -4.32 5.52 -2.48
C GLY A 926 -3.86 5.71 -3.92
N ILE A 927 -4.20 6.88 -4.46
CA ILE A 927 -3.77 7.34 -5.78
C ILE A 927 -3.28 8.79 -5.65
N ILE A 928 -2.04 9.02 -6.08
CA ILE A 928 -1.40 10.33 -6.12
C ILE A 928 -1.23 10.75 -7.57
N THR A 929 -1.51 12.03 -7.82
CA THR A 929 -1.28 12.66 -9.12
C THR A 929 -0.29 13.79 -8.97
N VAL A 930 0.69 13.87 -9.87
CA VAL A 930 1.76 14.86 -9.84
C VAL A 930 1.84 15.54 -11.20
N PRO A 931 1.98 16.88 -11.27
CA PRO A 931 2.11 17.57 -12.53
C PRO A 931 3.43 17.21 -13.23
N ALA A 932 3.35 16.92 -14.53
CA ALA A 932 4.53 16.87 -15.39
C ALA A 932 5.02 18.29 -15.73
N GLY A 933 6.16 18.40 -16.42
CA GLY A 933 6.60 19.67 -17.00
C GLY A 933 5.72 20.11 -18.18
N LEU A 934 5.14 19.14 -18.89
CA LEU A 934 4.10 19.36 -19.89
C LEU A 934 2.74 19.59 -19.21
N GLU A 935 2.00 20.59 -19.68
CA GLU A 935 0.69 20.95 -19.14
C GLU A 935 -0.40 19.94 -19.54
N SER A 936 -0.21 19.25 -20.67
CA SER A 936 -1.16 18.23 -21.12
C SER A 936 -1.15 16.97 -20.26
N THR A 937 -0.07 16.73 -19.51
CA THR A 937 0.23 15.42 -18.89
C THR A 937 0.26 15.50 -17.36
N SER A 938 -0.33 14.49 -16.73
CA SER A 938 -0.29 14.24 -15.28
C SER A 938 0.30 12.87 -15.02
N LEU A 939 1.20 12.77 -14.05
CA LEU A 939 1.81 11.52 -13.61
C LEU A 939 0.91 10.92 -12.54
N VAL A 940 0.61 9.63 -12.64
CA VAL A 940 -0.28 8.91 -11.73
C VAL A 940 0.50 7.80 -11.05
N PHE A 941 0.53 7.82 -9.72
CA PHE A 941 1.09 6.77 -8.89
C PHE A 941 0.01 6.21 -7.98
N ALA A 942 -0.29 4.92 -8.12
CA ALA A 942 -1.23 4.21 -7.28
C ALA A 942 -0.47 3.21 -6.40
N TYR A 943 -0.85 3.15 -5.13
CA TYR A 943 -0.23 2.29 -4.15
C TYR A 943 -1.28 1.54 -3.33
N GLY A 944 -1.03 0.26 -3.15
CA GLY A 944 -1.79 -0.67 -2.34
C GLY A 944 -0.82 -1.63 -1.67
N VAL A 945 -1.12 -2.94 -1.78
CA VAL A 945 -0.11 -3.99 -1.64
C VAL A 945 0.82 -3.96 -2.85
N ASP A 946 0.23 -3.76 -4.04
CA ASP A 946 0.98 -3.57 -5.28
C ASP A 946 1.18 -2.09 -5.61
N LEU A 947 2.18 -1.80 -6.43
CA LEU A 947 2.52 -0.46 -6.90
C LEU A 947 2.32 -0.36 -8.40
N PHE A 948 1.71 0.73 -8.84
CA PHE A 948 1.51 1.02 -10.26
C PHE A 948 1.78 2.49 -10.55
N TYR A 949 2.45 2.74 -11.65
CA TYR A 949 2.74 4.09 -12.13
C TYR A 949 2.38 4.19 -13.61
N THR A 950 1.86 5.34 -14.04
CA THR A 950 1.60 5.64 -15.45
C THR A 950 1.48 7.15 -15.67
N HIS A 951 1.36 7.57 -16.93
CA HIS A 951 1.06 8.94 -17.32
C HIS A 951 -0.38 8.99 -17.87
N THR A 952 -1.10 10.08 -17.60
CA THR A 952 -2.38 10.38 -18.24
C THR A 952 -2.38 11.75 -18.88
N ALA A 953 -3.04 11.88 -20.03
CA ALA A 953 -3.23 13.15 -20.73
C ALA A 953 -4.73 13.42 -20.92
N PRO A 954 -5.40 14.10 -19.96
CA PRO A 954 -6.86 14.26 -19.96
C PRO A 954 -7.45 14.85 -21.26
N SER A 955 -6.75 15.83 -21.84
CA SER A 955 -7.18 16.51 -23.07
C SER A 955 -6.39 16.06 -24.30
N ARG A 956 -5.77 14.87 -24.23
CA ARG A 956 -4.71 14.41 -25.14
C ARG A 956 -3.47 15.31 -25.08
N ILE A 957 -2.39 14.84 -25.68
CA ILE A 957 -1.11 15.55 -25.70
C ILE A 957 -1.18 16.63 -26.79
N TYR A 958 -1.29 17.90 -26.38
CA TYR A 958 -1.37 19.06 -27.29
C TYR A 958 -0.11 19.94 -27.29
N ASP A 959 0.79 19.73 -26.33
CA ASP A 959 2.03 20.48 -26.12
C ASP A 959 3.29 19.68 -26.50
N SER A 960 3.11 18.50 -27.09
CA SER A 960 4.18 17.68 -27.64
C SER A 960 3.74 17.01 -28.94
N LEU A 961 4.70 16.72 -29.82
CA LEU A 961 4.44 15.94 -31.03
C LEU A 961 4.14 14.49 -30.65
N THR A 962 3.11 13.92 -31.27
CA THR A 962 2.74 12.52 -31.05
C THR A 962 3.84 11.57 -31.51
N GLY A 963 4.04 10.45 -30.81
CA GLY A 963 5.00 9.41 -31.21
C GLY A 963 4.72 8.79 -32.59
N GLU A 964 3.51 8.95 -33.11
CA GLU A 964 3.07 8.53 -34.45
C GLU A 964 3.45 9.52 -35.56
N PHE A 965 4.05 10.67 -35.23
CA PHE A 965 4.43 11.66 -36.23
C PHE A 965 5.44 11.08 -37.21
N ASN A 966 5.07 11.03 -38.50
CA ASN A 966 5.88 10.40 -39.52
C ASN A 966 6.98 11.35 -40.04
N TYR A 967 8.10 11.42 -39.31
CA TYR A 967 9.28 12.19 -39.69
C TYR A 967 9.84 11.79 -41.06
N ALA A 968 9.74 10.50 -41.43
CA ALA A 968 10.22 10.01 -42.72
C ALA A 968 9.41 10.61 -43.88
N LEU A 969 8.08 10.61 -43.76
CA LEU A 969 7.20 11.25 -44.75
C LEU A 969 7.50 12.74 -44.88
N LEU A 970 7.68 13.46 -43.76
CA LEU A 970 8.06 14.87 -43.78
C LEU A 970 9.37 15.08 -44.54
N LEU A 971 10.43 14.32 -44.22
CA LEU A 971 11.72 14.45 -44.90
C LEU A 971 11.64 14.10 -46.40
N ILE A 972 10.89 13.06 -46.76
CA ILE A 972 10.67 12.65 -48.15
C ILE A 972 9.94 13.76 -48.92
N THR A 973 8.89 14.36 -48.34
CA THR A 973 8.15 15.45 -48.99
C THR A 973 9.02 16.70 -49.20
N ILE A 974 9.85 17.07 -48.21
CA ILE A 974 10.81 18.17 -48.33
C ILE A 974 11.79 17.91 -49.46
N PHE A 975 12.35 16.70 -49.55
CA PHE A 975 13.30 16.32 -50.59
C PHE A 975 12.65 16.30 -51.98
N ALA A 976 11.43 15.77 -52.10
CA ALA A 976 10.68 15.77 -53.36
C ALA A 976 10.34 17.18 -53.83
N LEU A 977 9.94 18.08 -52.92
CA LEU A 977 9.71 19.49 -53.21
C LEU A 977 10.98 20.20 -53.67
N LEU A 978 12.14 19.94 -53.02
CA LEU A 978 13.42 20.51 -53.42
C LEU A 978 13.79 20.11 -54.87
N ILE A 979 13.63 18.83 -55.22
CA ILE A 979 13.86 18.35 -56.58
C ILE A 979 12.90 19.01 -57.57
N ALA A 980 11.61 19.10 -57.23
CA ALA A 980 10.60 19.72 -58.08
C ALA A 980 10.91 21.21 -58.33
N ILE A 981 11.40 21.93 -57.33
CA ILE A 981 11.84 23.33 -57.45
C ILE A 981 13.02 23.44 -58.41
N ILE A 982 14.06 22.60 -58.26
CA ILE A 982 15.24 22.60 -59.12
C ILE A 982 14.85 22.31 -60.58
N ILE A 983 14.03 21.28 -60.82
CA ILE A 983 13.55 20.94 -62.16
C ILE A 983 12.73 22.08 -62.76
N SER A 984 11.82 22.66 -61.98
CA SER A 984 10.98 23.77 -62.44
C SER A 984 11.80 25.02 -62.75
N TRP A 985 12.83 25.33 -61.96
CA TRP A 985 13.76 26.42 -62.21
C TRP A 985 14.51 26.25 -63.53
N ILE A 986 15.08 25.06 -63.77
CA ILE A 986 15.77 24.73 -65.04
C ILE A 986 14.81 24.83 -66.23
N LEU A 987 13.58 24.33 -66.10
CA LEU A 987 12.56 24.42 -67.16
C LEU A 987 12.15 25.86 -67.43
N SER A 988 12.04 26.68 -66.37
CA SER A 988 11.71 28.10 -66.47
C SER A 988 12.80 28.88 -67.19
N GLU A 989 14.06 28.74 -66.81
CA GLU A 989 15.19 29.41 -67.49
C GLU A 989 15.25 29.02 -68.97
N ARG A 990 15.07 27.73 -69.29
CA ARG A 990 15.02 27.27 -70.68
C ARG A 990 13.87 27.89 -71.46
N LYS A 991 12.70 28.01 -70.85
CA LYS A 991 11.53 28.63 -71.48
C LYS A 991 11.74 30.12 -71.72
N GLU A 992 12.23 30.85 -70.71
CA GLU A 992 12.52 32.28 -70.80
C GLU A 992 13.60 32.57 -71.85
N LEU A 993 14.66 31.76 -71.89
CA LEU A 993 15.70 31.87 -72.92
C LEU A 993 15.12 31.62 -74.32
N LYS A 994 14.24 30.62 -74.47
CA LYS A 994 13.56 30.34 -75.75
C LYS A 994 12.60 31.47 -76.17
N GLU A 995 11.94 32.13 -75.23
CA GLU A 995 11.10 33.30 -75.50
C GLU A 995 11.94 34.53 -75.87
N LYS A 996 13.09 34.76 -75.22
CA LYS A 996 14.03 35.82 -75.58
C LYS A 996 14.70 35.64 -76.95
N TRP A 997 14.82 34.40 -77.42
CA TRP A 997 15.41 34.06 -78.73
C TRP A 997 14.40 34.10 -79.88
N LYS A 998 13.10 34.17 -79.58
CA LYS A 998 12.04 34.45 -80.55
C LYS A 998 11.87 35.96 -80.70
#